data_AF-A0A8H7EJ59-F1
#
_entry.id   AF-A0A8H7EJ59-F1
#
_cell.length_a   1.000
_cell.length_b   1.000
_cell.length_c   1.000
_cell.angle_alpha   90.00
_cell.angle_beta   90.00
_cell.angle_gamma   90.00
#
_symmetry.space_group_name_H-M   'P 1'
#
loop_
_entity.id
_entity.type
_entity.pdbx_description
1 polymer ?
#
loop_
_entity_poly.entity_id
_entity_poly.type
_entity_poly.pdbx_seq_one_letter_code
_entity_poly.pdbx_strand_id
1 'polypeptide(L)'
;MASSETTPLLRQESTTSYAPDEEYDETTAARSTFARNLGALDGFALLISIVIGSGVFSSPGPIDANVPSPGAGLLVWLVGGILAWSGALTMAELGTAFPGEGGIQPYLTYIYGDVFGYMAAWSWVVATMPATLAILSIVFVESIYSSLGVNEPDPPITHKLLSLLVLVCVTTLNSISTKTSTRLSSFFVAIKLLTISLLIISGLVVVFVFVGKSKDLGGHDWHQNNWFSPRDTILPDGSRFDWTKVTTWESLGFYSTALYGALWAYSGWDKANYVAAELRNPSRQLPLSINTAIPTIILCYVAANAVYYILLPWGVVSTTDAAAVTAVTHFLGKGVAYFATALICLVIAGSALGNSFVAGRMTVAAANNNWFPRVFGTVGYVGTLRVSKIADSDEPADMAMDNGESPINALILNTILSGIYVLLGNMRILLTLNGLAEYAFFFLTVLGAIILRFREPDLPRPVKPLILIPILFALISGFVVVRGAVFAPIQATILVGIWLCGLVFYFVRLWFLKKRGIAQPGSSYRAMTIYTAPVTLVGAVLSRHPTEPRVFRASIVVMVVRPYFTDDKRVLPFEKVIELERIDHRTFRSIVKAYSPTGGENGTYGGHVFAQAAWAAAQTVEEGFLVHNITGWFILGGKPNEHYTYRVRKIRDGYNYCIRDVTVSQVAAHGYMFVCTCSFKREETSPFDVQEDVDLRDLYKDALEDKADEPMEHSAAPSNDSEHFRETYLPAHPEHFNPVAGLHIRKADMTSYNRSRHPLDRKQLTFYTLRGSLPLPTAPYPPVSDSDQKIALTREANMHACAHLYASDRNSLFIVPNHLGRPRDYTRMASLSHSVIFHVGIKDLLMTSEPRIDHPNADPTLWEDGSLPLCNLEEHKDGDKDGRKWFVQEAWLTRAAGGRALHTSRMWDYKRGVHIATTFQDGLIRFKKDAKL
;
A
#
# COMPACT_ATOMS: atom_id res chain seq x y z
N MET A 1 24.53 33.01 52.12
CA MET A 1 24.70 33.91 50.96
C MET A 1 24.54 33.08 49.68
N ALA A 2 24.22 33.74 48.56
CA ALA A 2 24.08 33.19 47.18
C ALA A 2 25.27 32.29 46.73
N SER A 3 25.24 31.46 45.68
CA SER A 3 24.21 30.82 44.80
C SER A 3 24.99 29.81 43.87
N SER A 4 24.49 29.08 42.86
CA SER A 4 23.18 28.75 42.23
C SER A 4 23.39 27.60 41.23
N GLU A 5 22.37 26.76 40.97
CA GLU A 5 22.25 25.83 39.80
C GLU A 5 23.31 24.68 39.67
N THR A 6 23.01 23.47 39.17
CA THR A 6 21.79 22.79 38.66
C THR A 6 21.77 21.30 39.08
N THR A 7 20.60 20.67 39.14
CA THR A 7 20.33 19.31 39.68
C THR A 7 20.31 18.19 38.59
N PRO A 8 20.23 16.87 38.92
CA PRO A 8 20.92 15.77 38.21
C PRO A 8 19.95 14.79 37.48
N LEU A 9 20.34 13.59 37.02
CA LEU A 9 20.37 12.28 37.75
C LEU A 9 20.88 11.20 36.77
N LEU A 10 21.96 10.47 37.06
CA LEU A 10 22.04 9.22 37.85
C LEU A 10 21.22 8.02 37.33
N ARG A 11 21.99 6.96 37.02
CA ARG A 11 21.61 5.61 36.58
C ARG A 11 21.02 4.80 37.74
N GLN A 12 19.92 4.09 37.50
CA GLN A 12 19.53 2.95 38.33
C GLN A 12 18.85 1.87 37.49
N GLU A 13 19.03 0.62 37.90
CA GLU A 13 18.58 -0.56 37.17
C GLU A 13 17.09 -0.83 37.39
N SER A 14 16.39 -1.30 36.35
CA SER A 14 15.11 -1.98 36.52
C SER A 14 15.05 -3.20 35.61
N THR A 15 15.16 -4.38 36.22
CA THR A 15 14.88 -5.67 35.60
C THR A 15 13.43 -5.74 35.13
N THR A 16 13.20 -5.83 33.82
CA THR A 16 11.94 -6.36 33.27
C THR A 16 12.10 -7.83 32.95
N SER A 17 11.32 -8.66 33.64
CA SER A 17 11.28 -10.11 33.46
C SER A 17 10.89 -10.47 32.03
N TYR A 18 11.64 -11.39 31.43
CA TYR A 18 11.26 -12.04 30.18
C TYR A 18 10.09 -12.99 30.47
N ALA A 19 8.93 -12.76 29.85
CA ALA A 19 7.87 -13.74 29.73
C ALA A 19 7.68 -14.01 28.23
N PRO A 20 7.71 -15.28 27.78
CA PRO A 20 7.41 -15.60 26.38
C PRO A 20 5.90 -15.51 26.11
N ASP A 21 5.56 -15.49 24.82
CA ASP A 21 4.20 -15.55 24.27
C ASP A 21 3.33 -14.28 24.43
N GLU A 22 3.71 -13.22 23.72
CA GLU A 22 2.74 -12.23 23.21
C GLU A 22 2.58 -12.38 21.68
N GLU A 23 1.33 -12.32 21.22
CA GLU A 23 0.97 -12.37 19.81
C GLU A 23 1.56 -11.18 19.04
N TYR A 24 2.01 -11.40 17.81
CA TYR A 24 2.42 -10.31 16.93
C TYR A 24 1.20 -9.48 16.53
N ASP A 25 1.06 -8.31 17.14
CA ASP A 25 0.01 -7.34 16.85
C ASP A 25 0.02 -6.93 15.36
N GLU A 26 -1.09 -7.16 14.66
CA GLU A 26 -1.20 -6.97 13.20
C GLU A 26 -1.23 -5.49 12.77
N THR A 27 -1.27 -4.55 13.71
CA THR A 27 -1.55 -3.12 13.47
C THR A 27 -0.47 -2.32 12.72
N THR A 28 0.74 -2.85 12.53
CA THR A 28 1.86 -2.13 11.86
C THR A 28 1.97 -2.35 10.34
N ALA A 29 0.97 -2.97 9.72
CA ALA A 29 0.96 -3.27 8.30
C ALA A 29 0.56 -2.07 7.42
N ALA A 30 1.46 -1.60 6.56
CA ALA A 30 1.09 -0.71 5.47
C ALA A 30 0.13 -1.40 4.48
N ARG A 31 -0.74 -0.59 3.85
CA ARG A 31 -1.77 -1.01 2.90
C ARG A 31 -1.18 -1.89 1.77
N SER A 32 -1.62 -3.14 1.70
CA SER A 32 -1.61 -3.92 0.46
C SER A 32 -2.94 -3.72 -0.29
N THR A 33 -2.89 -3.57 -1.60
CA THR A 33 -4.07 -3.64 -2.49
C THR A 33 -4.53 -5.10 -2.61
N PHE A 34 -3.59 -6.04 -2.54
CA PHE A 34 -3.87 -7.47 -2.50
C PHE A 34 -4.31 -7.98 -1.13
N ALA A 35 -5.23 -8.96 -1.12
CA ALA A 35 -5.71 -9.62 0.09
C ALA A 35 -4.65 -10.60 0.65
N ARG A 36 -4.36 -10.49 1.96
CA ARG A 36 -3.38 -11.30 2.67
C ARG A 36 -3.86 -12.74 2.92
N ASN A 37 -3.90 -13.54 1.86
CA ASN A 37 -4.48 -14.88 1.90
C ASN A 37 -3.45 -16.00 1.83
N LEU A 38 -2.20 -15.73 1.46
CA LEU A 38 -1.16 -16.75 1.26
C LEU A 38 -0.49 -17.18 2.57
N GLY A 39 -0.19 -18.47 2.68
CA GLY A 39 0.63 -19.07 3.74
C GLY A 39 2.08 -19.31 3.31
N ALA A 40 2.90 -19.82 4.23
CA ALA A 40 4.30 -20.14 3.95
C ALA A 40 4.49 -21.24 2.89
N LEU A 41 3.56 -22.22 2.80
CA LEU A 41 3.59 -23.24 1.75
C LEU A 41 3.33 -22.66 0.36
N ASP A 42 2.41 -21.69 0.26
CA ASP A 42 2.13 -20.99 -1.00
C ASP A 42 3.34 -20.16 -1.43
N GLY A 43 3.97 -19.44 -0.48
CA GLY A 43 5.21 -18.71 -0.70
C GLY A 43 6.38 -19.61 -1.13
N PHE A 44 6.52 -20.79 -0.53
CA PHE A 44 7.50 -21.80 -0.95
C PHE A 44 7.22 -22.28 -2.39
N ALA A 45 5.98 -22.70 -2.69
CA ALA A 45 5.61 -23.21 -4.01
C ALA A 45 5.80 -22.15 -5.10
N LEU A 46 5.50 -20.88 -4.80
CA LEU A 46 5.71 -19.75 -5.68
C LEU A 46 7.20 -19.47 -5.92
N LEU A 47 8.04 -19.48 -4.88
CA LEU A 47 9.49 -19.32 -5.04
C LEU A 47 10.12 -20.42 -5.90
N ILE A 48 9.74 -21.68 -5.64
CA ILE A 48 10.11 -22.84 -6.48
C ILE A 48 9.64 -22.62 -7.93
N SER A 49 8.39 -22.17 -8.13
CA SER A 49 7.84 -21.88 -9.46
C SER A 49 8.62 -20.82 -10.23
N ILE A 50 9.03 -19.75 -9.55
CA ILE A 50 9.64 -18.58 -10.18
C ILE A 50 11.12 -18.82 -10.48
N VAL A 51 11.89 -19.30 -9.50
CA VAL A 51 13.34 -19.46 -9.64
C VAL A 51 13.68 -20.67 -10.51
N ILE A 52 12.93 -21.78 -10.42
CA ILE A 52 13.15 -22.92 -11.31
C ILE A 52 12.66 -22.59 -12.73
N GLY A 53 13.56 -22.04 -13.54
CA GLY A 53 13.33 -21.63 -14.93
C GLY A 53 14.17 -22.40 -15.95
N SER A 54 14.48 -21.74 -17.07
CA SER A 54 15.32 -22.28 -18.14
C SER A 54 16.80 -22.43 -17.74
N GLY A 55 17.26 -21.67 -16.75
CA GLY A 55 18.67 -21.52 -16.46
C GLY A 55 19.38 -22.80 -16.03
N VAL A 56 18.73 -23.71 -15.30
CA VAL A 56 19.32 -25.01 -14.95
C VAL A 56 19.65 -25.88 -16.17
N PHE A 57 18.88 -25.74 -17.26
CA PHE A 57 19.07 -26.54 -18.48
C PHE A 57 20.03 -25.91 -19.49
N SER A 58 20.31 -24.60 -19.37
CA SER A 58 20.99 -23.78 -20.40
C SER A 58 22.23 -23.02 -19.91
N SER A 59 22.39 -22.83 -18.60
CA SER A 59 23.61 -22.26 -18.00
C SER A 59 24.79 -23.24 -17.82
N PRO A 60 24.63 -24.59 -17.77
CA PRO A 60 25.77 -25.48 -17.54
C PRO A 60 26.92 -25.29 -18.52
N GLY A 61 26.65 -25.21 -19.83
CA GLY A 61 27.68 -25.00 -20.86
C GLY A 61 28.38 -23.65 -20.79
N PRO A 62 27.66 -22.51 -20.66
CA PRO A 62 28.27 -21.22 -20.38
C PRO A 62 29.14 -21.18 -19.11
N ILE A 63 28.75 -21.89 -18.05
CA ILE A 63 29.53 -22.00 -16.80
C ILE A 63 30.80 -22.83 -17.03
N ASP A 64 30.64 -24.04 -17.59
CA ASP A 64 31.72 -24.99 -17.86
C ASP A 64 32.77 -24.45 -18.85
N ALA A 65 32.33 -23.65 -19.84
CA ALA A 65 33.21 -22.91 -20.75
C ALA A 65 34.11 -21.87 -20.05
N ASN A 66 33.80 -21.49 -18.82
CA ASN A 66 34.48 -20.44 -18.05
C ASN A 66 35.09 -20.95 -16.73
N VAL A 67 35.27 -22.27 -16.55
CA VAL A 67 35.96 -22.86 -15.38
C VAL A 67 37.01 -23.90 -15.80
N PRO A 68 38.08 -24.08 -15.01
CA PRO A 68 39.14 -25.05 -15.31
C PRO A 68 38.74 -26.51 -15.06
N SER A 69 37.68 -26.78 -14.30
CA SER A 69 37.27 -28.15 -13.95
C SER A 69 35.79 -28.25 -13.55
N PRO A 70 35.17 -29.44 -13.65
CA PRO A 70 33.79 -29.67 -13.22
C PRO A 70 33.52 -29.32 -11.75
N GLY A 71 34.47 -29.63 -10.85
CA GLY A 71 34.41 -29.28 -9.44
C GLY A 71 34.41 -27.77 -9.21
N ALA A 72 35.19 -27.01 -9.99
CA ALA A 72 35.12 -25.55 -9.98
C ALA A 72 33.76 -25.05 -10.51
N GLY A 73 33.17 -25.70 -11.52
CA GLY A 73 31.81 -25.43 -11.99
C GLY A 73 30.75 -25.65 -10.90
N LEU A 74 30.81 -26.76 -10.17
CA LEU A 74 29.91 -27.02 -9.04
C LEU A 74 30.07 -25.99 -7.90
N LEU A 75 31.29 -25.53 -7.63
CA LEU A 75 31.53 -24.44 -6.67
C LEU A 75 30.93 -23.12 -7.15
N VAL A 76 30.98 -22.79 -8.45
CA VAL A 76 30.30 -21.61 -9.01
C VAL A 76 28.78 -21.69 -8.81
N TRP A 77 28.16 -22.87 -9.02
CA TRP A 77 26.75 -23.08 -8.72
C TRP A 77 26.40 -22.92 -7.24
N LEU A 78 27.24 -23.43 -6.34
CA LEU A 78 27.04 -23.28 -4.90
C LEU A 78 27.19 -21.81 -4.45
N VAL A 79 28.23 -21.11 -4.93
CA VAL A 79 28.50 -19.70 -4.61
C VAL A 79 27.40 -18.79 -5.15
N GLY A 80 26.94 -19.01 -6.40
CA GLY A 80 25.80 -18.28 -6.97
C GLY A 80 24.51 -18.50 -6.17
N GLY A 81 24.30 -19.72 -5.67
CA GLY A 81 23.18 -20.06 -4.81
C GLY A 81 23.23 -19.36 -3.44
N ILE A 82 24.39 -19.37 -2.79
CA ILE A 82 24.62 -18.66 -1.51
C ILE A 82 24.46 -17.13 -1.71
N LEU A 83 24.87 -16.59 -2.86
CA LEU A 83 24.66 -15.18 -3.19
C LEU A 83 23.16 -14.86 -3.36
N ALA A 84 22.42 -15.69 -4.09
CA ALA A 84 20.96 -15.55 -4.21
C ALA A 84 20.25 -15.64 -2.85
N TRP A 85 20.67 -16.57 -1.97
CA TRP A 85 20.08 -16.73 -0.64
C TRP A 85 20.35 -15.54 0.29
N SER A 86 21.59 -15.05 0.32
CA SER A 86 21.97 -13.86 1.10
C SER A 86 21.31 -12.58 0.60
N GLY A 87 21.13 -12.45 -0.72
CA GLY A 87 20.33 -11.40 -1.35
C GLY A 87 18.87 -11.45 -0.92
N ALA A 88 18.22 -12.63 -1.04
CA ALA A 88 16.82 -12.83 -0.66
C ALA A 88 16.57 -12.52 0.82
N LEU A 89 17.45 -12.96 1.73
CA LEU A 89 17.38 -12.66 3.16
C LEU A 89 17.53 -11.16 3.46
N THR A 90 18.38 -10.46 2.72
CA THR A 90 18.55 -9.01 2.88
C THR A 90 17.35 -8.24 2.34
N MET A 91 16.78 -8.66 1.20
CA MET A 91 15.55 -8.06 0.69
C MET A 91 14.36 -8.33 1.63
N ALA A 92 14.31 -9.47 2.32
CA ALA A 92 13.26 -9.75 3.30
C ALA A 92 13.29 -8.81 4.53
N GLU A 93 14.46 -8.29 4.91
CA GLU A 93 14.55 -7.18 5.88
C GLU A 93 13.90 -5.92 5.31
N LEU A 94 14.21 -5.52 4.08
CA LEU A 94 13.61 -4.35 3.43
C LEU A 94 12.10 -4.51 3.21
N GLY A 95 11.64 -5.67 2.75
CA GLY A 95 10.23 -5.96 2.49
C GLY A 95 9.37 -6.10 3.75
N THR A 96 9.97 -6.39 4.91
CA THR A 96 9.27 -6.38 6.21
C THR A 96 9.40 -5.06 6.96
N ALA A 97 10.44 -4.26 6.71
CA ALA A 97 10.57 -2.89 7.24
C ALA A 97 9.76 -1.86 6.43
N PHE A 98 9.66 -2.06 5.11
CA PHE A 98 8.86 -1.25 4.19
C PHE A 98 7.79 -2.13 3.50
N PRO A 99 6.77 -2.60 4.26
CA PRO A 99 5.63 -3.27 3.66
C PRO A 99 4.95 -2.31 2.66
N GLY A 100 4.60 -2.80 1.49
CA GLY A 100 4.05 -1.98 0.41
C GLY A 100 4.14 -2.68 -0.94
N GLU A 101 3.70 -1.98 -1.98
CA GLU A 101 3.58 -2.54 -3.33
C GLU A 101 4.74 -2.07 -4.21
N GLY A 102 5.43 -3.01 -4.83
CA GLY A 102 6.58 -2.76 -5.70
C GLY A 102 7.80 -3.58 -5.31
N GLY A 103 8.80 -3.61 -6.19
CA GLY A 103 10.01 -4.39 -6.02
C GLY A 103 11.10 -3.59 -5.34
N ILE A 104 12.26 -3.52 -5.97
CA ILE A 104 13.37 -2.68 -5.50
C ILE A 104 13.12 -1.17 -5.65
N GLN A 105 12.14 -0.76 -6.47
CA GLN A 105 11.93 0.66 -6.82
C GLN A 105 11.52 1.51 -5.59
N PRO A 106 10.54 1.11 -4.75
CA PRO A 106 10.21 1.85 -3.53
C PRO A 106 11.37 1.93 -2.54
N TYR A 107 12.17 0.85 -2.40
CA TYR A 107 13.33 0.84 -1.51
C TYR A 107 14.38 1.86 -1.98
N LEU A 108 14.70 1.86 -3.28
CA LEU A 108 15.66 2.81 -3.87
C LEU A 108 15.14 4.26 -3.84
N THR A 109 13.83 4.49 -4.02
CA THR A 109 13.20 5.80 -3.80
C THR A 109 13.38 6.28 -2.37
N TYR A 110 13.19 5.42 -1.37
CA TYR A 110 13.33 5.77 0.05
C TYR A 110 14.78 6.02 0.46
N ILE A 111 15.72 5.22 -0.06
CA ILE A 111 17.12 5.26 0.34
C ILE A 111 17.86 6.40 -0.36
N TYR A 112 17.67 6.58 -1.67
CA TYR A 112 18.45 7.49 -2.52
C TYR A 112 17.61 8.55 -3.28
N GLY A 113 16.27 8.51 -3.21
CA GLY A 113 15.36 9.48 -3.84
C GLY A 113 14.75 9.03 -5.18
N ASP A 114 13.76 9.80 -5.66
CA ASP A 114 12.92 9.47 -6.85
C ASP A 114 13.73 9.15 -8.12
N VAL A 115 14.91 9.76 -8.30
CA VAL A 115 15.79 9.48 -9.45
C VAL A 115 16.22 8.01 -9.49
N PHE A 116 16.59 7.43 -8.34
CA PHE A 116 17.04 6.04 -8.26
C PHE A 116 15.88 5.05 -8.36
N GLY A 117 14.71 5.38 -7.81
CA GLY A 117 13.48 4.61 -8.01
C GLY A 117 13.05 4.58 -9.48
N TYR A 118 13.08 5.75 -10.14
CA TYR A 118 12.83 5.87 -11.57
C TYR A 118 13.85 5.09 -12.40
N MET A 119 15.14 5.18 -12.09
CA MET A 119 16.20 4.43 -12.77
C MET A 119 16.04 2.91 -12.63
N ALA A 120 15.63 2.43 -11.46
CA ALA A 120 15.31 1.02 -11.26
C ALA A 120 14.08 0.59 -12.07
N ALA A 121 13.03 1.41 -12.15
CA ALA A 121 11.87 1.13 -13.00
C ALA A 121 12.24 1.12 -14.49
N TRP A 122 13.00 2.12 -14.94
CA TRP A 122 13.50 2.23 -16.32
C TRP A 122 14.36 1.03 -16.71
N SER A 123 15.32 0.63 -15.86
CA SER A 123 16.18 -0.52 -16.13
C SER A 123 15.38 -1.83 -16.20
N TRP A 124 14.37 -2.03 -15.34
CA TRP A 124 13.54 -3.23 -15.40
C TRP A 124 12.68 -3.29 -16.66
N VAL A 125 12.06 -2.18 -17.07
CA VAL A 125 11.15 -2.12 -18.23
C VAL A 125 11.92 -2.13 -19.57
N VAL A 126 13.11 -1.52 -19.65
CA VAL A 126 13.83 -1.31 -20.92
C VAL A 126 14.98 -2.30 -21.15
N ALA A 127 15.60 -2.81 -20.08
CA ALA A 127 16.71 -3.77 -20.18
C ALA A 127 16.34 -5.16 -19.62
N THR A 128 16.05 -5.26 -18.33
CA THR A 128 15.98 -6.55 -17.62
C THR A 128 14.84 -7.45 -18.09
N MET A 129 13.58 -7.00 -18.00
CA MET A 129 12.45 -7.84 -18.43
C MET A 129 12.50 -8.18 -19.93
N PRO A 130 12.84 -7.23 -20.84
CA PRO A 130 13.03 -7.56 -22.26
C PRO A 130 14.14 -8.57 -22.55
N ALA A 131 15.31 -8.44 -21.91
CA ALA A 131 16.40 -9.40 -22.08
C ALA A 131 16.02 -10.78 -21.52
N THR A 132 15.38 -10.84 -20.36
CA THR A 132 14.86 -12.06 -19.74
C THR A 132 13.90 -12.81 -20.68
N LEU A 133 12.93 -12.11 -21.28
CA LEU A 133 11.98 -12.70 -22.23
C LEU A 133 12.66 -13.16 -23.53
N ALA A 134 13.63 -12.38 -24.04
CA ALA A 134 14.42 -12.76 -25.20
C ALA A 134 15.21 -14.06 -24.96
N ILE A 135 15.91 -14.17 -23.82
CA ILE A 135 16.67 -15.38 -23.45
C ILE A 135 15.74 -16.59 -23.33
N LEU A 136 14.58 -16.44 -22.68
CA LEU A 136 13.61 -17.53 -22.54
C LEU A 136 13.10 -18.05 -23.90
N SER A 137 12.77 -17.16 -24.83
CA SER A 137 12.35 -17.56 -26.17
C SER A 137 13.48 -18.18 -27.01
N ILE A 138 14.71 -17.68 -26.89
CA ILE A 138 15.89 -18.25 -27.56
C ILE A 138 16.17 -19.67 -27.05
N VAL A 139 16.21 -19.87 -25.73
CA VAL A 139 16.49 -21.19 -25.11
C VAL A 139 15.38 -22.21 -25.39
N PHE A 140 14.13 -21.76 -25.58
CA PHE A 140 13.03 -22.63 -26.04
C PHE A 140 13.33 -23.21 -27.43
N VAL A 141 13.75 -22.37 -28.37
CA VAL A 141 14.08 -22.80 -29.74
C VAL A 141 15.38 -23.62 -29.77
N GLU A 142 16.38 -23.22 -28.99
CA GLU A 142 17.65 -23.94 -28.84
C GLU A 142 17.44 -25.39 -28.37
N SER A 143 16.52 -25.59 -27.41
CA SER A 143 16.15 -26.93 -26.94
C SER A 143 15.60 -27.81 -28.07
N ILE A 144 14.78 -27.23 -28.97
CA ILE A 144 14.23 -27.93 -30.14
C ILE A 144 15.33 -28.23 -31.17
N TYR A 145 16.15 -27.24 -31.51
CA TYR A 145 17.23 -27.38 -32.50
C TYR A 145 18.27 -28.44 -32.06
N SER A 146 18.67 -28.42 -30.78
CA SER A 146 19.58 -29.42 -30.21
C SER A 146 18.99 -30.84 -30.25
N SER A 147 17.68 -30.99 -30.03
CA SER A 147 17.00 -32.30 -30.14
C SER A 147 17.00 -32.88 -31.56
N LEU A 148 16.99 -31.99 -32.56
CA LEU A 148 17.09 -32.34 -33.99
C LEU A 148 18.56 -32.58 -34.42
N GLY A 149 19.53 -32.23 -33.57
CA GLY A 149 20.96 -32.30 -33.87
C GLY A 149 21.50 -31.10 -34.65
N VAL A 150 20.78 -29.98 -34.67
CA VAL A 150 21.21 -28.72 -35.30
C VAL A 150 21.90 -27.86 -34.25
N ASN A 151 23.22 -27.99 -34.15
CA ASN A 151 24.07 -27.24 -33.21
C ASN A 151 25.06 -26.35 -34.01
N GLU A 152 24.56 -25.33 -34.71
CA GLU A 152 25.39 -24.42 -35.50
C GLU A 152 25.87 -23.22 -34.63
N PRO A 153 27.16 -22.82 -34.67
CA PRO A 153 27.68 -21.72 -33.83
C PRO A 153 27.02 -20.36 -34.09
N ASP A 154 26.66 -20.09 -35.35
CA ASP A 154 25.86 -18.93 -35.76
C ASP A 154 24.44 -19.42 -36.08
N PRO A 155 23.46 -19.22 -35.18
CA PRO A 155 22.13 -19.76 -35.37
C PRO A 155 21.45 -19.13 -36.60
N PRO A 156 20.85 -19.94 -37.51
CA PRO A 156 20.26 -19.44 -38.75
C PRO A 156 19.11 -18.47 -38.45
N ILE A 157 18.79 -17.59 -39.41
CA ILE A 157 17.74 -16.58 -39.22
C ILE A 157 16.37 -17.20 -38.83
N THR A 158 16.12 -18.45 -39.21
CA THR A 158 14.96 -19.26 -38.79
C THR A 158 14.88 -19.45 -37.29
N HIS A 159 16.01 -19.58 -36.58
CA HIS A 159 16.07 -19.67 -35.11
C HIS A 159 15.56 -18.38 -34.45
N LYS A 160 16.07 -17.23 -34.92
CA LYS A 160 15.62 -15.90 -34.46
C LYS A 160 14.14 -15.66 -34.76
N LEU A 161 13.68 -16.01 -35.97
CA LEU A 161 12.27 -15.89 -36.35
C LEU A 161 11.35 -16.80 -35.52
N LEU A 162 11.77 -18.03 -35.23
CA LEU A 162 11.00 -18.94 -34.38
C LEU A 162 10.99 -18.47 -32.91
N SER A 163 12.09 -17.86 -32.43
CA SER A 163 12.17 -17.25 -31.11
C SER A 163 11.20 -16.07 -30.98
N LEU A 164 11.08 -15.24 -32.03
CA LEU A 164 10.06 -14.19 -32.11
C LEU A 164 8.64 -14.77 -32.13
N LEU A 165 8.40 -15.89 -32.83
CA LEU A 165 7.09 -16.55 -32.82
C LEU A 165 6.72 -17.05 -31.41
N VAL A 166 7.64 -17.70 -30.70
CA VAL A 166 7.45 -18.14 -29.31
C VAL A 166 7.12 -16.96 -28.40
N LEU A 167 7.88 -15.86 -28.52
CA LEU A 167 7.64 -14.62 -27.78
C LEU A 167 6.23 -14.06 -28.02
N VAL A 168 5.81 -13.95 -29.29
CA VAL A 168 4.46 -13.48 -29.66
C VAL A 168 3.37 -14.41 -29.14
N CYS A 169 3.54 -15.74 -29.23
CA CYS A 169 2.59 -16.71 -28.69
C CYS A 169 2.43 -16.56 -27.17
N VAL A 170 3.53 -16.42 -26.42
CA VAL A 170 3.50 -16.21 -24.95
C VAL A 170 2.78 -14.90 -24.60
N THR A 171 3.08 -13.80 -25.29
CA THR A 171 2.40 -12.52 -25.09
C THR A 171 0.89 -12.63 -25.41
N THR A 172 0.54 -13.31 -26.49
CA THR A 172 -0.87 -13.52 -26.91
C THR A 172 -1.66 -14.31 -25.88
N LEU A 173 -1.09 -15.39 -25.31
CA LEU A 173 -1.71 -16.16 -24.23
C LEU A 173 -1.98 -15.29 -22.99
N ASN A 174 -1.02 -14.45 -22.60
CA ASN A 174 -1.20 -13.48 -21.51
C ASN A 174 -2.21 -12.35 -21.85
N SER A 175 -2.50 -12.13 -23.13
CA SER A 175 -3.45 -11.10 -23.60
C SER A 175 -4.90 -11.59 -23.58
N ILE A 176 -5.15 -12.91 -23.64
CA ILE A 176 -6.50 -13.50 -23.75
C ILE A 176 -7.22 -13.60 -22.39
N SER A 177 -6.54 -14.05 -21.33
CA SER A 177 -7.13 -14.15 -19.98
C SER A 177 -6.05 -14.33 -18.92
N THR A 178 -5.84 -13.32 -18.08
CA THR A 178 -4.85 -13.39 -17.00
C THR A 178 -5.23 -14.42 -15.94
N LYS A 179 -6.54 -14.59 -15.67
CA LYS A 179 -7.10 -15.63 -14.78
C LYS A 179 -6.75 -17.05 -15.25
N THR A 180 -6.68 -17.28 -16.56
CA THR A 180 -6.22 -18.56 -17.14
C THR A 180 -4.71 -18.73 -16.95
N SER A 181 -3.93 -17.68 -17.17
CA SER A 181 -2.47 -17.68 -16.97
C SER A 181 -2.06 -18.00 -15.52
N THR A 182 -2.73 -17.39 -14.52
CA THR A 182 -2.50 -17.73 -13.10
C THR A 182 -2.90 -19.17 -12.76
N ARG A 183 -4.02 -19.69 -13.29
CA ARG A 183 -4.44 -21.10 -13.03
C ARG A 183 -3.50 -22.12 -13.64
N LEU A 184 -2.87 -21.79 -14.77
CA LEU A 184 -1.91 -22.67 -15.45
C LEU A 184 -0.56 -22.77 -14.71
N SER A 185 -0.27 -21.86 -13.78
CA SER A 185 1.00 -21.82 -13.04
C SER A 185 1.25 -23.07 -12.19
N SER A 186 0.23 -23.60 -11.50
CA SER A 186 0.38 -24.82 -10.69
C SER A 186 0.71 -26.06 -11.52
N PHE A 187 0.21 -26.13 -12.75
CA PHE A 187 0.56 -27.19 -13.70
C PHE A 187 2.03 -27.09 -14.11
N PHE A 188 2.54 -25.89 -14.42
CA PHE A 188 3.96 -25.70 -14.74
C PHE A 188 4.88 -26.03 -13.56
N VAL A 189 4.48 -25.80 -12.30
CA VAL A 189 5.26 -26.23 -11.12
C VAL A 189 5.43 -27.74 -11.06
N ALA A 190 4.35 -28.49 -11.26
CA ALA A 190 4.40 -29.95 -11.26
C ALA A 190 5.33 -30.48 -12.37
N ILE A 191 5.25 -29.91 -13.57
CA ILE A 191 6.14 -30.24 -14.69
C ILE A 191 7.61 -29.92 -14.36
N LYS A 192 7.91 -28.76 -13.80
CA LYS A 192 9.28 -28.35 -13.39
C LYS A 192 9.91 -29.35 -12.44
N LEU A 193 9.20 -29.69 -11.36
CA LEU A 193 9.68 -30.63 -10.35
C LEU A 193 9.83 -32.04 -10.93
N LEU A 194 8.90 -32.49 -11.79
CA LEU A 194 8.99 -33.76 -12.50
C LEU A 194 10.23 -33.81 -13.40
N THR A 195 10.48 -32.78 -14.22
CA THR A 195 11.62 -32.75 -15.16
C THR A 195 12.97 -32.80 -14.43
N ILE A 196 13.14 -32.06 -13.34
CA ILE A 196 14.37 -32.11 -12.52
C ILE A 196 14.50 -33.46 -11.80
N SER A 197 13.40 -34.02 -11.27
CA SER A 197 13.43 -35.32 -10.59
C SER A 197 13.83 -36.44 -11.55
N LEU A 198 13.28 -36.47 -12.77
CA LEU A 198 13.65 -37.44 -13.81
C LEU A 198 15.13 -37.35 -14.20
N LEU A 199 15.67 -36.12 -14.29
CA LEU A 199 17.10 -35.90 -14.54
C LEU A 199 17.97 -36.42 -13.38
N ILE A 200 17.64 -36.09 -12.13
CA ILE A 200 18.42 -36.56 -10.97
C ILE A 200 18.38 -38.10 -10.88
N ILE A 201 17.21 -38.70 -11.12
CA ILE A 201 17.03 -40.16 -11.14
C ILE A 201 17.88 -40.82 -12.24
N SER A 202 17.95 -40.26 -13.46
CA SER A 202 18.77 -40.86 -14.53
C SER A 202 20.26 -40.84 -14.21
N GLY A 203 20.77 -39.76 -13.60
CA GLY A 203 22.14 -39.71 -13.09
C GLY A 203 22.42 -40.72 -11.97
N LEU A 204 21.50 -40.86 -11.01
CA LEU A 204 21.61 -41.88 -9.95
C LEU A 204 21.62 -43.30 -10.52
N VAL A 205 20.77 -43.59 -11.50
CA VAL A 205 20.75 -44.91 -12.18
C VAL A 205 22.09 -45.23 -12.83
N VAL A 206 22.74 -44.26 -13.49
CA VAL A 206 24.10 -44.47 -14.06
C VAL A 206 25.11 -44.80 -12.97
N VAL A 207 25.11 -44.07 -11.86
CA VAL A 207 26.03 -44.36 -10.73
C VAL A 207 25.77 -45.74 -10.12
N PHE A 208 24.51 -46.12 -9.89
CA PHE A 208 24.16 -47.45 -9.36
C PHE A 208 24.50 -48.60 -10.31
N VAL A 209 24.27 -48.44 -11.62
CA VAL A 209 24.61 -49.47 -12.62
C VAL A 209 26.13 -49.63 -12.79
N PHE A 210 26.87 -48.51 -12.73
CA PHE A 210 28.34 -48.51 -12.75
C PHE A 210 28.95 -49.26 -11.56
N VAL A 211 28.43 -49.01 -10.34
CA VAL A 211 28.84 -49.75 -9.13
C VAL A 211 28.41 -51.23 -9.20
N GLY A 212 27.31 -51.53 -9.89
CA GLY A 212 26.69 -52.85 -9.91
C GLY A 212 27.29 -53.86 -10.90
N LYS A 213 27.33 -53.55 -12.21
CA LYS A 213 27.57 -54.59 -13.25
C LYS A 213 28.27 -54.16 -14.56
N SER A 214 28.31 -52.89 -14.96
CA SER A 214 28.89 -52.52 -16.27
C SER A 214 29.64 -51.18 -16.26
N LYS A 215 30.74 -51.09 -17.02
CA LYS A 215 31.62 -49.91 -17.10
C LYS A 215 31.29 -48.95 -18.26
N ASP A 216 30.31 -49.30 -19.09
CA ASP A 216 30.10 -48.72 -20.42
C ASP A 216 28.87 -47.80 -20.53
N LEU A 217 28.42 -47.20 -19.41
CA LEU A 217 27.29 -46.26 -19.36
C LEU A 217 27.73 -44.87 -18.84
N GLY A 218 27.43 -43.82 -19.61
CA GLY A 218 27.62 -42.42 -19.23
C GLY A 218 28.89 -41.76 -19.81
N GLY A 219 29.20 -40.55 -19.34
CA GLY A 219 30.40 -39.81 -19.73
C GLY A 219 31.61 -40.26 -18.89
N HIS A 220 32.39 -41.23 -19.38
CA HIS A 220 33.41 -41.93 -18.60
C HIS A 220 34.37 -41.07 -17.75
N ASP A 221 34.60 -39.81 -18.15
CA ASP A 221 35.43 -38.83 -17.43
C ASP A 221 35.12 -38.74 -15.92
N TRP A 222 33.85 -38.86 -15.50
CA TRP A 222 33.43 -38.64 -14.11
C TRP A 222 34.06 -39.58 -13.07
N HIS A 223 34.50 -40.78 -13.50
CA HIS A 223 35.16 -41.76 -12.63
C HIS A 223 36.63 -42.01 -13.00
N GLN A 224 37.09 -41.50 -14.14
CA GLN A 224 38.47 -41.67 -14.60
C GLN A 224 39.35 -40.47 -14.24
N ASN A 225 38.77 -39.26 -14.19
CA ASN A 225 39.48 -38.01 -13.96
C ASN A 225 39.12 -37.41 -12.59
N ASN A 226 40.05 -36.65 -12.01
CA ASN A 226 39.81 -35.90 -10.78
C ASN A 226 39.00 -34.63 -11.09
N TRP A 227 37.86 -34.46 -10.41
CA TRP A 227 36.90 -33.36 -10.61
C TRP A 227 37.49 -31.95 -10.39
N PHE A 228 38.59 -31.82 -9.64
CA PHE A 228 39.25 -30.54 -9.36
C PHE A 228 40.53 -30.29 -10.16
N SER A 229 40.99 -31.28 -10.96
CA SER A 229 42.15 -31.08 -11.83
C SER A 229 41.79 -30.19 -13.02
N PRO A 230 42.63 -29.20 -13.39
CA PRO A 230 42.46 -28.44 -14.62
C PRO A 230 42.43 -29.34 -15.86
N ARG A 231 41.56 -29.04 -16.81
CA ARG A 231 41.46 -29.72 -18.12
C ARG A 231 41.49 -28.72 -19.26
N ASP A 232 41.84 -29.16 -20.47
CA ASP A 232 41.55 -28.37 -21.68
C ASP A 232 40.04 -28.20 -21.83
N THR A 233 39.57 -26.96 -21.92
CA THR A 233 38.15 -26.67 -22.18
C THR A 233 37.95 -26.46 -23.68
N ILE A 234 37.00 -27.20 -24.27
CA ILE A 234 36.62 -27.03 -25.69
C ILE A 234 35.56 -25.94 -25.76
N LEU A 235 35.82 -24.87 -26.50
CA LEU A 235 34.88 -23.78 -26.70
C LEU A 235 33.89 -24.08 -27.84
N PRO A 236 32.74 -23.39 -27.93
CA PRO A 236 31.73 -23.64 -28.98
C PRO A 236 32.22 -23.45 -30.42
N ASP A 237 33.32 -22.72 -30.62
CA ASP A 237 34.01 -22.55 -31.90
C ASP A 237 34.96 -23.73 -32.25
N GLY A 238 35.05 -24.75 -31.39
CA GLY A 238 35.94 -25.89 -31.50
C GLY A 238 37.38 -25.62 -31.05
N SER A 239 37.71 -24.40 -30.63
CA SER A 239 39.04 -24.08 -30.09
C SER A 239 39.24 -24.68 -28.70
N ARG A 240 40.51 -24.91 -28.33
CA ARG A 240 40.89 -25.43 -27.00
C ARG A 240 41.48 -24.31 -26.16
N PHE A 241 40.94 -24.14 -24.96
CA PHE A 241 41.40 -23.18 -23.98
C PHE A 241 42.23 -23.87 -22.89
N ASP A 242 43.47 -23.41 -22.73
CA ASP A 242 44.45 -23.95 -21.79
C ASP A 242 44.58 -23.03 -20.57
N TRP A 243 44.07 -23.51 -19.45
CA TRP A 243 44.02 -22.77 -18.18
C TRP A 243 45.39 -22.55 -17.53
N THR A 244 46.44 -23.27 -17.94
CA THR A 244 47.80 -23.10 -17.36
C THR A 244 48.45 -21.78 -17.78
N LYS A 245 47.94 -21.15 -18.85
CA LYS A 245 48.46 -19.89 -19.41
C LYS A 245 47.76 -18.64 -18.86
N VAL A 246 46.73 -18.80 -18.03
CA VAL A 246 45.85 -17.72 -17.57
C VAL A 246 46.37 -17.12 -16.26
N THR A 247 46.55 -15.80 -16.21
CA THR A 247 46.96 -15.13 -14.96
C THR A 247 45.84 -15.16 -13.90
N THR A 248 46.19 -15.00 -12.63
CA THR A 248 45.21 -14.90 -11.53
C THR A 248 44.19 -13.77 -11.72
N TRP A 249 44.56 -12.70 -12.42
CA TRP A 249 43.66 -11.57 -12.71
C TRP A 249 42.67 -11.87 -13.84
N GLU A 250 43.10 -12.64 -14.84
CA GLU A 250 42.24 -13.11 -15.93
C GLU A 250 41.30 -14.22 -15.48
N SER A 251 41.78 -15.18 -14.66
CA SER A 251 40.94 -16.26 -14.13
C SER A 251 39.78 -15.73 -13.29
N LEU A 252 39.99 -14.67 -12.51
CA LEU A 252 38.92 -13.92 -11.83
C LEU A 252 37.87 -13.32 -12.78
N GLY A 253 38.25 -12.99 -14.02
CA GLY A 253 37.33 -12.58 -15.08
C GLY A 253 36.45 -13.74 -15.55
N PHE A 254 37.06 -14.89 -15.88
CA PHE A 254 36.34 -16.11 -16.25
C PHE A 254 35.39 -16.57 -15.14
N TYR A 255 35.84 -16.60 -13.87
CA TYR A 255 34.96 -16.92 -12.74
C TYR A 255 33.80 -15.93 -12.58
N SER A 256 33.98 -14.64 -12.89
CA SER A 256 32.88 -13.66 -12.90
C SER A 256 31.85 -13.98 -13.99
N THR A 257 32.30 -14.39 -15.18
CA THR A 257 31.44 -14.79 -16.31
C THR A 257 30.70 -16.10 -16.03
N ALA A 258 31.39 -17.09 -15.46
CA ALA A 258 30.77 -18.32 -14.97
C ALA A 258 29.71 -18.01 -13.90
N LEU A 259 30.02 -17.12 -12.96
CA LEU A 259 29.09 -16.73 -11.91
C LEU A 259 27.84 -16.05 -12.49
N TYR A 260 27.93 -15.21 -13.53
CA TYR A 260 26.73 -14.70 -14.22
C TYR A 260 25.82 -15.83 -14.75
N GLY A 261 26.39 -16.91 -15.29
CA GLY A 261 25.63 -18.10 -15.68
C GLY A 261 24.81 -18.68 -14.52
N ALA A 262 25.43 -18.85 -13.35
CA ALA A 262 24.74 -19.32 -12.16
C ALA A 262 23.70 -18.29 -11.66
N LEU A 263 24.03 -17.00 -11.64
CA LEU A 263 23.15 -15.93 -11.17
C LEU A 263 21.89 -15.75 -12.05
N TRP A 264 22.01 -15.99 -13.36
CA TRP A 264 20.85 -16.12 -14.26
C TRP A 264 19.96 -17.30 -13.87
N ALA A 265 20.56 -18.47 -13.60
CA ALA A 265 19.79 -19.65 -13.23
C ALA A 265 19.06 -19.49 -11.88
N TYR A 266 19.63 -18.78 -10.92
CA TYR A 266 18.95 -18.44 -9.67
C TYR A 266 18.06 -17.18 -9.76
N SER A 267 17.94 -16.51 -10.92
CA SER A 267 17.20 -15.23 -11.04
C SER A 267 15.73 -15.40 -10.65
N GLY A 268 15.19 -14.37 -10.00
CA GLY A 268 13.84 -14.38 -9.42
C GLY A 268 13.75 -14.63 -7.92
N TRP A 269 14.88 -14.81 -7.22
CA TRP A 269 14.92 -14.82 -5.75
C TRP A 269 14.44 -13.51 -5.12
N ASP A 270 14.62 -12.39 -5.84
CA ASP A 270 14.12 -11.06 -5.47
C ASP A 270 12.58 -11.04 -5.40
N LYS A 271 11.93 -11.90 -6.18
CA LYS A 271 10.47 -11.89 -6.35
C LYS A 271 9.70 -12.37 -5.12
N ALA A 272 10.39 -12.94 -4.13
CA ALA A 272 9.84 -13.20 -2.79
C ALA A 272 9.13 -11.97 -2.20
N ASN A 273 9.68 -10.78 -2.47
CA ASN A 273 9.29 -9.54 -1.81
C ASN A 273 8.03 -8.91 -2.41
N TYR A 274 7.73 -9.13 -3.70
CA TYR A 274 6.43 -8.71 -4.26
C TYR A 274 5.27 -9.46 -3.58
N VAL A 275 5.49 -10.72 -3.19
CA VAL A 275 4.50 -11.59 -2.54
C VAL A 275 4.44 -11.35 -1.02
N ALA A 276 5.40 -10.62 -0.44
CA ALA A 276 5.37 -10.26 0.98
C ALA A 276 4.11 -9.46 1.36
N ALA A 277 3.53 -8.71 0.42
CA ALA A 277 2.27 -7.99 0.61
C ALA A 277 1.03 -8.93 0.68
N GLU A 278 1.12 -10.14 0.11
CA GLU A 278 0.04 -11.13 0.00
C GLU A 278 0.08 -12.24 1.09
N LEU A 279 1.18 -12.34 1.83
CA LEU A 279 1.34 -13.27 2.95
C LEU A 279 0.50 -12.84 4.17
N ARG A 280 -0.13 -13.81 4.84
CA ARG A 280 -0.92 -13.58 6.08
C ARG A 280 -0.06 -12.96 7.18
N ASN A 281 1.11 -13.53 7.44
CA ASN A 281 2.07 -13.04 8.43
C ASN A 281 3.46 -12.92 7.77
N PRO A 282 3.77 -11.81 7.08
CA PRO A 282 4.99 -11.67 6.31
C PRO A 282 6.26 -11.84 7.17
N SER A 283 6.26 -11.29 8.39
CA SER A 283 7.40 -11.32 9.32
C SER A 283 7.87 -12.73 9.68
N ARG A 284 6.96 -13.71 9.77
CA ARG A 284 7.30 -15.13 10.01
C ARG A 284 7.34 -15.97 8.73
N GLN A 285 6.42 -15.73 7.80
CA GLN A 285 6.23 -16.60 6.62
C GLN A 285 7.23 -16.29 5.50
N LEU A 286 7.60 -15.03 5.26
CA LEU A 286 8.57 -14.68 4.22
C LEU A 286 9.96 -15.29 4.46
N PRO A 287 10.60 -15.15 5.64
CA PRO A 287 11.89 -15.77 5.89
C PRO A 287 11.80 -17.31 5.93
N LEU A 288 10.66 -17.89 6.35
CA LEU A 288 10.46 -19.33 6.32
C LEU A 288 10.40 -19.86 4.87
N SER A 289 9.66 -19.20 3.98
CA SER A 289 9.59 -19.55 2.55
C SER A 289 10.96 -19.42 1.87
N ILE A 290 11.72 -18.36 2.17
CA ILE A 290 13.07 -18.15 1.61
C ILE A 290 14.06 -19.23 2.10
N ASN A 291 14.09 -19.49 3.42
CA ASN A 291 15.02 -20.46 4.03
C ASN A 291 14.67 -21.92 3.74
N THR A 292 13.52 -22.21 3.14
CA THR A 292 13.15 -23.54 2.67
C THR A 292 13.29 -23.66 1.16
N ALA A 293 12.77 -22.70 0.39
CA ALA A 293 12.80 -22.75 -1.08
C ALA A 293 14.23 -22.59 -1.64
N ILE A 294 14.98 -21.57 -1.24
CA ILE A 294 16.29 -21.29 -1.86
C ILE A 294 17.30 -22.42 -1.59
N PRO A 295 17.47 -22.95 -0.37
CA PRO A 295 18.35 -24.11 -0.14
C PRO A 295 17.92 -25.36 -0.91
N THR A 296 16.61 -25.59 -1.08
CA THR A 296 16.09 -26.68 -1.91
C THR A 296 16.52 -26.52 -3.37
N ILE A 297 16.42 -25.30 -3.93
CA ILE A 297 16.84 -24.99 -5.30
C ILE A 297 18.36 -25.18 -5.45
N ILE A 298 19.17 -24.74 -4.48
CA ILE A 298 20.63 -24.95 -4.48
C ILE A 298 20.96 -26.44 -4.55
N LEU A 299 20.33 -27.27 -3.70
CA LEU A 299 20.51 -28.71 -3.72
C LEU A 299 20.11 -29.32 -5.07
N CYS A 300 18.94 -28.96 -5.61
CA CYS A 300 18.48 -29.43 -6.92
C CYS A 300 19.43 -29.03 -8.06
N TYR A 301 19.96 -27.80 -8.05
CA TYR A 301 20.83 -27.30 -9.12
C TYR A 301 22.24 -27.88 -9.07
N VAL A 302 22.84 -27.99 -7.88
CA VAL A 302 24.14 -28.65 -7.71
C VAL A 302 24.02 -30.13 -8.08
N ALA A 303 22.93 -30.81 -7.69
CA ALA A 303 22.67 -32.19 -8.09
C ALA A 303 22.47 -32.34 -9.61
N ALA A 304 21.65 -31.51 -10.24
CA ALA A 304 21.41 -31.55 -11.69
C ALA A 304 22.71 -31.33 -12.50
N ASN A 305 23.58 -30.41 -12.05
CA ASN A 305 24.86 -30.18 -12.70
C ASN A 305 25.87 -31.30 -12.49
N ALA A 306 25.92 -31.90 -11.29
CA ALA A 306 26.70 -33.11 -11.06
C ALA A 306 26.24 -34.25 -11.98
N VAL A 307 24.92 -34.39 -12.20
CA VAL A 307 24.37 -35.34 -13.17
C VAL A 307 24.79 -35.03 -14.61
N TYR A 308 24.84 -33.77 -15.06
CA TYR A 308 25.34 -33.46 -16.41
C TYR A 308 26.79 -33.93 -16.62
N TYR A 309 27.68 -33.73 -15.64
CA TYR A 309 29.06 -34.24 -15.70
C TYR A 309 29.19 -35.76 -15.59
N ILE A 310 28.15 -36.47 -15.12
CA ILE A 310 28.07 -37.94 -15.08
C ILE A 310 27.53 -38.51 -16.40
N LEU A 311 26.55 -37.84 -17.02
CA LEU A 311 25.88 -38.31 -18.24
C LEU A 311 26.64 -37.94 -19.53
N LEU A 312 27.41 -36.85 -19.53
CA LEU A 312 28.13 -36.32 -20.68
C LEU A 312 29.65 -36.35 -20.48
N PRO A 313 30.44 -36.64 -21.52
CA PRO A 313 31.88 -36.35 -21.51
C PRO A 313 32.13 -34.86 -21.24
N TRP A 314 33.13 -34.54 -20.43
CA TRP A 314 33.36 -33.18 -19.95
C TRP A 314 33.69 -32.18 -21.07
N GLY A 315 34.28 -32.65 -22.17
CA GLY A 315 34.53 -31.84 -23.36
C GLY A 315 33.27 -31.43 -24.14
N VAL A 316 32.12 -32.06 -23.89
CA VAL A 316 30.83 -31.77 -24.57
C VAL A 316 30.00 -30.76 -23.78
N VAL A 317 30.20 -30.65 -22.47
CA VAL A 317 29.37 -29.79 -21.60
C VAL A 317 29.52 -28.32 -21.99
N SER A 318 30.75 -27.81 -22.12
CA SER A 318 31.06 -26.43 -22.52
C SER A 318 30.55 -26.02 -23.90
N THR A 319 30.37 -26.98 -24.80
CA THR A 319 29.96 -26.76 -26.20
C THR A 319 28.44 -26.75 -26.42
N THR A 320 27.61 -27.10 -25.43
CA THR A 320 26.15 -27.15 -25.56
C THR A 320 25.43 -26.07 -24.74
N ASP A 321 24.51 -25.35 -25.38
CA ASP A 321 23.58 -24.42 -24.72
C ASP A 321 22.26 -25.11 -24.29
N ALA A 322 22.11 -26.41 -24.57
CA ALA A 322 20.96 -27.24 -24.21
C ALA A 322 21.39 -28.55 -23.50
N ALA A 323 22.21 -28.42 -22.44
CA ALA A 323 22.86 -29.50 -21.73
C ALA A 323 21.94 -30.69 -21.35
N ALA A 324 20.69 -30.40 -20.97
CA ALA A 324 19.71 -31.43 -20.63
C ALA A 324 19.24 -32.26 -21.83
N VAL A 325 18.97 -31.62 -22.97
CA VAL A 325 18.59 -32.31 -24.21
C VAL A 325 19.78 -33.12 -24.71
N THR A 326 20.98 -32.56 -24.65
CA THR A 326 22.24 -33.25 -25.02
C THR A 326 22.47 -34.49 -24.14
N ALA A 327 22.33 -34.38 -22.81
CA ALA A 327 22.48 -35.50 -21.87
C ALA A 327 21.48 -36.63 -22.13
N VAL A 328 20.19 -36.30 -22.34
CA VAL A 328 19.17 -37.31 -22.67
C VAL A 328 19.42 -37.93 -24.05
N THR A 329 19.87 -37.15 -25.03
CA THR A 329 20.17 -37.66 -26.38
C THR A 329 21.35 -38.63 -26.36
N HIS A 330 22.39 -38.30 -25.59
CA HIS A 330 23.57 -39.14 -25.40
C HIS A 330 23.25 -40.44 -24.64
N PHE A 331 22.40 -40.37 -23.60
CA PHE A 331 22.13 -41.50 -22.71
C PHE A 331 20.96 -42.40 -23.14
N LEU A 332 19.85 -41.82 -23.62
CA LEU A 332 18.60 -42.53 -23.94
C LEU A 332 18.25 -42.50 -25.45
N GLY A 333 19.07 -41.85 -26.27
CA GLY A 333 18.89 -41.75 -27.71
C GLY A 333 17.82 -40.74 -28.15
N LYS A 334 17.80 -40.46 -29.46
CA LYS A 334 16.99 -39.39 -30.08
C LYS A 334 15.48 -39.52 -29.81
N GLY A 335 14.95 -40.74 -29.73
CA GLY A 335 13.52 -40.97 -29.49
C GLY A 335 13.03 -40.43 -28.14
N VAL A 336 13.80 -40.66 -27.08
CA VAL A 336 13.48 -40.15 -25.74
C VAL A 336 13.85 -38.67 -25.62
N ALA A 337 14.86 -38.21 -26.37
CA ALA A 337 15.25 -36.80 -26.42
C ALA A 337 14.09 -35.88 -26.85
N TYR A 338 13.25 -36.28 -27.81
CA TYR A 338 12.07 -35.48 -28.19
C TYR A 338 11.07 -35.31 -27.04
N PHE A 339 10.83 -36.36 -26.24
CA PHE A 339 9.95 -36.28 -25.06
C PHE A 339 10.55 -35.37 -23.97
N ALA A 340 11.85 -35.52 -23.67
CA ALA A 340 12.54 -34.64 -22.73
C ALA A 340 12.54 -33.18 -23.21
N THR A 341 12.72 -32.95 -24.51
CA THR A 341 12.66 -31.62 -25.13
C THR A 341 11.28 -31.01 -24.98
N ALA A 342 10.20 -31.77 -25.17
CA ALA A 342 8.84 -31.28 -24.93
C ALA A 342 8.62 -30.87 -23.47
N LEU A 343 9.12 -31.65 -22.50
CA LEU A 343 9.08 -31.28 -21.07
C LEU A 343 9.88 -30.01 -20.77
N ILE A 344 11.11 -29.89 -21.28
CA ILE A 344 11.97 -28.71 -21.11
C ILE A 344 11.32 -27.47 -21.74
N CYS A 345 10.78 -27.58 -22.95
CA CYS A 345 10.02 -26.51 -23.60
C CYS A 345 8.81 -26.08 -22.76
N LEU A 346 8.09 -27.03 -22.14
CA LEU A 346 6.95 -26.74 -21.27
C LEU A 346 7.38 -26.03 -19.97
N VAL A 347 8.54 -26.36 -19.40
CA VAL A 347 9.16 -25.63 -18.27
C VAL A 347 9.52 -24.20 -18.67
N ILE A 348 10.16 -24.02 -19.82
CA ILE A 348 10.58 -22.71 -20.35
C ILE A 348 9.34 -21.85 -20.65
N ALA A 349 8.31 -22.40 -21.30
CA ALA A 349 7.05 -21.72 -21.57
C ALA A 349 6.36 -21.23 -20.30
N GLY A 350 6.32 -22.04 -19.23
CA GLY A 350 5.79 -21.62 -17.93
C GLY A 350 6.57 -20.45 -17.31
N SER A 351 7.91 -20.44 -17.45
CA SER A 351 8.74 -19.32 -17.01
C SER A 351 8.54 -18.06 -17.87
N ALA A 352 8.42 -18.21 -19.20
CA ALA A 352 8.16 -17.10 -20.12
C ALA A 352 6.79 -16.45 -19.87
N LEU A 353 5.74 -17.27 -19.67
CA LEU A 353 4.39 -16.80 -19.36
C LEU A 353 4.36 -16.01 -18.04
N GLY A 354 5.02 -16.52 -16.99
CA GLY A 354 5.12 -15.86 -15.69
C GLY A 354 5.91 -14.54 -15.74
N ASN A 355 7.09 -14.51 -16.37
CA ASN A 355 7.87 -13.27 -16.49
C ASN A 355 7.18 -12.23 -17.40
N SER A 356 6.48 -12.66 -18.46
CA SER A 356 5.70 -11.76 -19.33
C SER A 356 4.54 -11.10 -18.57
N PHE A 357 3.87 -11.85 -17.68
CA PHE A 357 2.82 -11.32 -16.81
C PHE A 357 3.37 -10.29 -15.81
N VAL A 358 4.51 -10.57 -15.16
CA VAL A 358 5.18 -9.64 -14.24
C VAL A 358 5.62 -8.37 -14.99
N ALA A 359 6.23 -8.50 -16.17
CA ALA A 359 6.68 -7.36 -16.98
C ALA A 359 5.52 -6.42 -17.35
N GLY A 360 4.33 -6.97 -17.66
CA GLY A 360 3.12 -6.17 -17.88
C GLY A 360 2.71 -5.35 -16.65
N ARG A 361 2.68 -5.97 -15.47
CA ARG A 361 2.36 -5.29 -14.19
C ARG A 361 3.37 -4.20 -13.82
N MET A 362 4.68 -4.46 -13.99
CA MET A 362 5.73 -3.48 -13.66
C MET A 362 5.65 -2.23 -14.55
N THR A 363 5.38 -2.40 -15.85
CA THR A 363 5.19 -1.28 -16.78
C THR A 363 3.96 -0.45 -16.44
N VAL A 364 2.84 -1.09 -16.05
CA VAL A 364 1.62 -0.38 -15.60
C VAL A 364 1.88 0.39 -14.31
N ALA A 365 2.53 -0.21 -13.31
CA ALA A 365 2.90 0.48 -12.07
C ALA A 365 3.81 1.70 -12.32
N ALA A 366 4.77 1.58 -13.24
CA ALA A 366 5.61 2.70 -13.65
C ALA A 366 4.83 3.79 -14.41
N ALA A 367 3.83 3.44 -15.22
CA ALA A 367 2.94 4.41 -15.84
C ALA A 367 2.02 5.12 -14.83
N ASN A 368 1.53 4.40 -13.81
CA ASN A 368 0.66 4.95 -12.76
C ASN A 368 1.43 5.91 -11.83
N ASN A 369 2.72 5.64 -11.56
CA ASN A 369 3.64 6.60 -10.94
C ASN A 369 4.01 7.81 -11.83
N ASN A 370 3.39 7.93 -13.02
CA ASN A 370 3.71 8.92 -14.05
C ASN A 370 5.20 8.92 -14.45
N TRP A 371 5.91 7.79 -14.28
CA TRP A 371 7.29 7.59 -14.74
C TRP A 371 7.32 7.24 -16.23
N PHE A 372 6.34 6.44 -16.70
CA PHE A 372 6.10 6.14 -18.12
C PHE A 372 4.85 6.86 -18.66
N PRO A 373 4.70 7.00 -20.00
CA PRO A 373 3.48 7.53 -20.61
C PRO A 373 2.22 6.75 -20.19
N ARG A 374 1.13 7.46 -19.87
CA ARG A 374 -0.14 6.88 -19.38
C ARG A 374 -0.78 5.84 -20.30
N VAL A 375 -0.46 5.85 -21.60
CA VAL A 375 -0.90 4.84 -22.58
C VAL A 375 -0.47 3.41 -22.19
N PHE A 376 0.64 3.25 -21.48
CA PHE A 376 1.09 1.96 -20.97
C PHE A 376 0.49 1.57 -19.62
N GLY A 377 -0.27 2.48 -18.98
CA GLY A 377 -1.03 2.22 -17.76
C GLY A 377 -2.47 1.77 -18.01
N THR A 378 -2.95 1.75 -19.24
CA THR A 378 -4.33 1.31 -19.57
C THR A 378 -4.43 -0.21 -19.71
N VAL A 379 -5.54 -0.77 -19.24
CA VAL A 379 -5.86 -2.21 -19.24
C VAL A 379 -7.12 -2.43 -20.08
N GLY A 380 -7.20 -3.51 -20.85
CA GLY A 380 -8.39 -3.82 -21.69
C GLY A 380 -8.49 -3.09 -23.05
N TYR A 381 -7.52 -2.24 -23.39
CA TYR A 381 -7.42 -1.50 -24.66
C TYR A 381 -6.25 -2.00 -25.53
N VAL A 382 -6.41 -1.95 -26.86
CA VAL A 382 -5.34 -2.18 -27.85
C VAL A 382 -5.03 -0.87 -28.56
N GLY A 383 -3.92 -0.22 -28.21
CA GLY A 383 -3.60 1.13 -28.66
C GLY A 383 -4.66 2.11 -28.16
N THR A 384 -5.50 2.60 -29.08
CA THR A 384 -6.68 3.45 -28.82
C THR A 384 -8.02 2.74 -28.99
N LEU A 385 -8.03 1.48 -29.44
CA LEU A 385 -9.24 0.71 -29.75
C LEU A 385 -9.67 -0.16 -28.56
N ARG A 386 -10.98 -0.12 -28.23
CA ARG A 386 -11.60 -0.94 -27.18
C ARG A 386 -11.80 -2.37 -27.65
N VAL A 387 -11.43 -3.35 -26.82
CA VAL A 387 -11.56 -4.79 -27.12
C VAL A 387 -12.37 -5.57 -26.08
N SER A 388 -12.40 -5.12 -24.81
CA SER A 388 -13.21 -5.73 -23.74
C SER A 388 -14.69 -5.28 -23.80
N LYS A 389 -15.62 -6.25 -23.70
CA LYS A 389 -17.07 -6.03 -23.55
C LYS A 389 -17.48 -5.61 -22.12
N ILE A 390 -16.52 -5.57 -21.18
CA ILE A 390 -16.72 -5.22 -19.77
C ILE A 390 -16.25 -3.78 -19.49
N ALA A 391 -15.53 -3.16 -20.43
CA ALA A 391 -14.89 -1.84 -20.29
C ALA A 391 -15.83 -0.62 -20.40
N ASP A 392 -17.12 -0.77 -20.06
CA ASP A 392 -18.07 0.34 -19.88
C ASP A 392 -18.03 0.94 -18.46
N SER A 393 -17.11 0.49 -17.61
CA SER A 393 -16.83 1.08 -16.30
C SER A 393 -15.51 1.87 -16.29
N ASP A 394 -15.54 3.09 -15.73
CA ASP A 394 -14.34 3.89 -15.41
C ASP A 394 -13.60 3.32 -14.18
N GLU A 395 -13.20 2.04 -14.25
CA GLU A 395 -12.42 1.40 -13.20
C GLU A 395 -10.92 1.72 -13.33
N PRO A 396 -10.22 1.99 -12.21
CA PRO A 396 -8.77 2.15 -12.21
C PRO A 396 -8.07 0.91 -12.75
N ALA A 397 -6.97 1.12 -13.48
CA ALA A 397 -6.13 0.05 -14.06
C ALA A 397 -5.77 -1.07 -13.06
N ASP A 398 -5.50 -0.69 -11.81
CA ASP A 398 -5.14 -1.62 -10.73
C ASP A 398 -6.31 -2.58 -10.40
N MET A 399 -7.55 -2.08 -10.41
CA MET A 399 -8.76 -2.89 -10.15
C MET A 399 -9.15 -3.74 -11.36
N ALA A 400 -8.94 -3.23 -12.58
CA ALA A 400 -9.13 -3.99 -13.82
C ALA A 400 -8.20 -5.22 -13.89
N MET A 401 -6.94 -5.08 -13.45
CA MET A 401 -5.99 -6.19 -13.35
C MET A 401 -6.46 -7.31 -12.41
N ASP A 402 -7.02 -6.97 -11.25
CA ASP A 402 -7.54 -7.95 -10.30
C ASP A 402 -8.85 -8.60 -10.78
N ASN A 403 -9.66 -7.84 -11.52
CA ASN A 403 -10.79 -8.38 -12.28
C ASN A 403 -10.37 -9.31 -13.43
N GLY A 404 -9.08 -9.41 -13.73
CA GLY A 404 -8.49 -10.35 -14.68
C GLY A 404 -8.27 -9.80 -16.08
N GLU A 405 -8.42 -8.48 -16.27
CA GLU A 405 -8.14 -7.84 -17.56
C GLU A 405 -6.64 -7.74 -17.84
N SER A 406 -6.27 -7.75 -19.13
CA SER A 406 -4.86 -7.79 -19.56
C SER A 406 -4.33 -6.41 -19.98
N PRO A 407 -3.11 -6.02 -19.59
CA PRO A 407 -2.50 -4.74 -19.94
C PRO A 407 -1.85 -4.79 -21.33
N ILE A 408 -2.67 -4.91 -22.38
CA ILE A 408 -2.18 -5.25 -23.73
C ILE A 408 -1.14 -4.23 -24.24
N ASN A 409 -1.32 -2.92 -23.99
CA ASN A 409 -0.34 -1.89 -24.36
C ASN A 409 1.04 -2.10 -23.70
N ALA A 410 1.08 -2.49 -22.42
CA ALA A 410 2.33 -2.79 -21.72
C ALA A 410 2.97 -4.10 -22.22
N LEU A 411 2.15 -5.11 -22.51
CA LEU A 411 2.61 -6.38 -23.10
C LEU A 411 3.20 -6.19 -24.50
N ILE A 412 2.58 -5.35 -25.35
CA ILE A 412 3.10 -4.97 -26.67
C ILE A 412 4.46 -4.27 -26.53
N LEU A 413 4.60 -3.29 -25.62
CA LEU A 413 5.88 -2.61 -25.38
C LEU A 413 6.99 -3.62 -25.01
N ASN A 414 6.72 -4.49 -24.05
CA ASN A 414 7.66 -5.53 -23.62
C ASN A 414 8.01 -6.48 -24.77
N THR A 415 7.04 -6.84 -25.63
CA THR A 415 7.26 -7.72 -26.80
C THR A 415 8.14 -7.06 -27.85
N ILE A 416 7.92 -5.77 -28.15
CA ILE A 416 8.74 -5.01 -29.11
C ILE A 416 10.18 -4.91 -28.61
N LEU A 417 10.37 -4.53 -27.35
CA LEU A 417 11.70 -4.43 -26.74
C LEU A 417 12.41 -5.79 -26.72
N SER A 418 11.72 -6.85 -26.29
CA SER A 418 12.26 -8.22 -26.29
C SER A 418 12.64 -8.69 -27.69
N GLY A 419 11.83 -8.34 -28.70
CA GLY A 419 12.11 -8.66 -30.10
C GLY A 419 13.38 -8.00 -30.63
N ILE A 420 13.68 -6.77 -30.20
CA ILE A 420 14.95 -6.10 -30.50
C ILE A 420 16.13 -6.89 -29.91
N TYR A 421 16.03 -7.34 -28.65
CA TYR A 421 17.07 -8.19 -28.03
C TYR A 421 17.22 -9.55 -28.73
N VAL A 422 16.15 -10.20 -29.18
CA VAL A 422 16.20 -11.45 -29.98
C VAL A 422 16.90 -11.25 -31.33
N LEU A 423 16.67 -10.11 -31.99
CA LEU A 423 17.28 -9.82 -33.29
C LEU A 423 18.77 -9.47 -33.16
N LEU A 424 19.14 -8.65 -32.18
CA LEU A 424 20.49 -8.13 -32.02
C LEU A 424 21.43 -9.05 -31.21
N GLY A 425 20.90 -9.87 -30.31
CA GLY A 425 21.68 -10.68 -29.37
C GLY A 425 21.75 -12.18 -29.68
N ASN A 426 22.48 -12.89 -28.82
CA ASN A 426 22.43 -14.34 -28.64
C ASN A 426 22.29 -14.64 -27.13
N MET A 427 22.02 -15.91 -26.76
CA MET A 427 21.79 -16.33 -25.37
C MET A 427 22.88 -15.81 -24.41
N ARG A 428 24.15 -16.11 -24.70
CA ARG A 428 25.30 -15.84 -23.82
C ARG A 428 25.58 -14.34 -23.63
N ILE A 429 25.43 -13.54 -24.68
CA ILE A 429 25.58 -12.07 -24.63
C ILE A 429 24.43 -11.44 -23.83
N LEU A 430 23.19 -11.87 -24.09
CA LEU A 430 22.00 -11.35 -23.39
C LEU A 430 22.02 -11.70 -21.90
N LEU A 431 22.47 -12.91 -21.55
CA LEU A 431 22.64 -13.34 -20.17
C LEU A 431 23.61 -12.41 -19.42
N THR A 432 24.77 -12.10 -20.02
CA THR A 432 25.76 -11.19 -19.44
C THR A 432 25.20 -9.76 -19.27
N LEU A 433 24.48 -9.26 -20.27
CA LEU A 433 23.82 -7.95 -20.22
C LEU A 433 22.71 -7.90 -19.15
N ASN A 434 21.88 -8.93 -19.05
CA ASN A 434 20.82 -9.01 -18.04
C ASN A 434 21.42 -9.07 -16.62
N GLY A 435 22.46 -9.90 -16.42
CA GLY A 435 23.16 -10.01 -15.14
C GLY A 435 23.82 -8.71 -14.69
N LEU A 436 24.48 -7.99 -15.60
CA LEU A 436 25.04 -6.66 -15.31
C LEU A 436 23.95 -5.65 -14.91
N ALA A 437 22.79 -5.67 -15.59
CA ALA A 437 21.67 -4.79 -15.29
C ALA A 437 21.03 -5.09 -13.92
N GLU A 438 20.71 -6.36 -13.64
CA GLU A 438 20.11 -6.79 -12.37
C GLU A 438 21.03 -6.50 -11.17
N TYR A 439 22.28 -6.99 -11.23
CA TYR A 439 23.17 -6.96 -10.08
C TYR A 439 23.70 -5.57 -9.75
N ALA A 440 23.72 -4.63 -10.71
CA ALA A 440 23.99 -3.22 -10.40
C ALA A 440 22.95 -2.63 -9.43
N PHE A 441 21.67 -2.88 -9.68
CA PHE A 441 20.60 -2.38 -8.81
C PHE A 441 20.40 -3.23 -7.54
N PHE A 442 20.62 -4.55 -7.59
CA PHE A 442 20.63 -5.37 -6.38
C PHE A 442 21.78 -4.97 -5.43
N PHE A 443 22.97 -4.70 -5.96
CA PHE A 443 24.10 -4.13 -5.20
C PHE A 443 23.70 -2.81 -4.53
N LEU A 444 23.15 -1.85 -5.30
CA LEU A 444 22.70 -0.56 -4.74
C LEU A 444 21.63 -0.72 -3.65
N THR A 445 20.71 -1.68 -3.81
CA THR A 445 19.62 -1.92 -2.86
C THR A 445 20.13 -2.55 -1.57
N VAL A 446 21.01 -3.55 -1.65
CA VAL A 446 21.63 -4.19 -0.46
C VAL A 446 22.62 -3.27 0.23
N LEU A 447 23.42 -2.50 -0.52
CA LEU A 447 24.24 -1.41 0.04
C LEU A 447 23.36 -0.40 0.78
N GLY A 448 22.18 -0.09 0.23
CA GLY A 448 21.18 0.75 0.85
C GLY A 448 20.62 0.19 2.16
N ALA A 449 20.37 -1.12 2.24
CA ALA A 449 20.01 -1.79 3.50
C ALA A 449 21.10 -1.66 4.57
N ILE A 450 22.37 -1.81 4.19
CA ILE A 450 23.51 -1.59 5.09
C ILE A 450 23.53 -0.13 5.57
N ILE A 451 23.39 0.84 4.65
CA ILE A 451 23.36 2.27 4.98
C ILE A 451 22.21 2.58 5.96
N LEU A 452 21.00 2.04 5.73
CA LEU A 452 19.87 2.25 6.63
C LEU A 452 20.12 1.75 8.05
N ARG A 453 20.89 0.66 8.25
CA ARG A 453 21.23 0.17 9.60
C ARG A 453 22.08 1.14 10.41
N PHE A 454 22.82 2.04 9.76
CA PHE A 454 23.58 3.11 10.41
C PHE A 454 22.85 4.47 10.41
N ARG A 455 22.14 4.79 9.31
CA ARG A 455 21.40 6.06 9.14
C ARG A 455 20.15 6.12 10.03
N GLU A 456 19.46 5.00 10.19
CA GLU A 456 18.17 4.87 10.86
C GLU A 456 18.17 3.60 11.73
N PRO A 457 18.92 3.58 12.85
CA PRO A 457 19.06 2.39 13.69
C PRO A 457 17.73 1.95 14.30
N ASP A 458 16.86 2.91 14.66
CA ASP A 458 15.57 2.68 15.34
C ASP A 458 14.42 2.27 14.39
N LEU A 459 14.67 2.21 13.08
CA LEU A 459 13.67 1.73 12.12
C LEU A 459 13.25 0.28 12.47
N PRO A 460 11.95 0.00 12.67
CA PRO A 460 11.48 -1.33 13.04
C PRO A 460 11.76 -2.33 11.91
N ARG A 461 12.49 -3.40 12.25
CA ARG A 461 12.91 -4.46 11.31
C ARG A 461 12.45 -5.81 11.85
N PRO A 462 11.24 -6.29 11.46
CA PRO A 462 10.72 -7.58 11.92
C PRO A 462 11.62 -8.76 11.53
N VAL A 463 12.26 -8.68 10.36
CA VAL A 463 13.33 -9.58 9.93
C VAL A 463 14.64 -8.80 9.89
N LYS A 464 15.67 -9.30 10.59
CA LYS A 464 17.00 -8.67 10.66
C LYS A 464 18.10 -9.73 10.54
N PRO A 465 18.61 -10.03 9.33
CA PRO A 465 19.71 -10.99 9.15
C PRO A 465 21.00 -10.48 9.81
N LEU A 466 21.92 -11.40 10.13
CA LEU A 466 23.25 -11.04 10.63
C LEU A 466 23.93 -10.06 9.66
N ILE A 467 24.55 -8.98 10.17
CA ILE A 467 25.15 -7.90 9.34
C ILE A 467 26.19 -8.40 8.32
N LEU A 468 26.84 -9.53 8.61
CA LEU A 468 27.78 -10.18 7.69
C LEU A 468 27.11 -10.63 6.37
N ILE A 469 25.83 -11.01 6.39
CA ILE A 469 25.08 -11.50 5.23
C ILE A 469 24.95 -10.42 4.13
N PRO A 470 24.40 -9.22 4.39
CA PRO A 470 24.35 -8.16 3.38
C PRO A 470 25.74 -7.64 3.01
N ILE A 471 26.72 -7.63 3.93
CA ILE A 471 28.10 -7.23 3.61
C ILE A 471 28.72 -8.21 2.59
N LEU A 472 28.61 -9.52 2.81
CA LEU A 472 29.11 -10.53 1.86
C LEU A 472 28.41 -10.40 0.51
N PHE A 473 27.08 -10.20 0.50
CA PHE A 473 26.36 -9.95 -0.75
C PHE A 473 26.87 -8.70 -1.47
N ALA A 474 27.02 -7.57 -0.77
CA ALA A 474 27.48 -6.31 -1.36
C ALA A 474 28.91 -6.43 -1.92
N LEU A 475 29.82 -7.11 -1.21
CA LEU A 475 31.19 -7.33 -1.68
C LEU A 475 31.24 -8.20 -2.93
N ILE A 476 30.53 -9.33 -2.94
CA ILE A 476 30.53 -10.27 -4.07
C ILE A 476 29.79 -9.67 -5.27
N SER A 477 28.59 -9.10 -5.08
CA SER A 477 27.83 -8.47 -6.18
C SER A 477 28.54 -7.24 -6.75
N GLY A 478 29.14 -6.40 -5.91
CA GLY A 478 29.96 -5.26 -6.35
C GLY A 478 31.18 -5.71 -7.16
N PHE A 479 31.88 -6.76 -6.70
CA PHE A 479 32.98 -7.36 -7.47
C PHE A 479 32.51 -7.91 -8.82
N VAL A 480 31.40 -8.65 -8.85
CA VAL A 480 30.84 -9.24 -10.08
C VAL A 480 30.44 -8.15 -11.08
N VAL A 481 29.76 -7.08 -10.63
CA VAL A 481 29.39 -5.93 -11.49
C VAL A 481 30.62 -5.23 -12.07
N VAL A 482 31.63 -4.93 -11.23
CA VAL A 482 32.85 -4.24 -11.68
C VAL A 482 33.68 -5.14 -12.61
N ARG A 483 33.93 -6.40 -12.24
CA ARG A 483 34.74 -7.32 -13.04
C ARG A 483 34.03 -7.70 -14.34
N GLY A 484 32.71 -7.89 -14.28
CA GLY A 484 31.83 -8.09 -15.43
C GLY A 484 31.87 -6.92 -16.40
N ALA A 485 31.79 -5.68 -15.93
CA ALA A 485 31.85 -4.50 -16.79
C ALA A 485 33.22 -4.36 -17.49
N VAL A 486 34.32 -4.74 -16.81
CA VAL A 486 35.67 -4.77 -17.41
C VAL A 486 35.83 -5.93 -18.41
N PHE A 487 35.19 -7.08 -18.17
CA PHE A 487 35.27 -8.25 -19.05
C PHE A 487 34.36 -8.14 -20.28
N ALA A 488 33.20 -7.51 -20.14
CA ALA A 488 32.16 -7.34 -21.16
C ALA A 488 31.90 -5.84 -21.45
N PRO A 489 32.92 -5.09 -21.95
CA PRO A 489 32.86 -3.63 -22.04
C PRO A 489 31.80 -3.12 -23.03
N ILE A 490 31.49 -3.89 -24.08
CA ILE A 490 30.44 -3.55 -25.05
C ILE A 490 29.07 -3.58 -24.38
N GLN A 491 28.76 -4.66 -23.67
CA GLN A 491 27.51 -4.87 -22.94
C GLN A 491 27.35 -3.81 -21.84
N ALA A 492 28.42 -3.53 -21.08
CA ALA A 492 28.44 -2.47 -20.08
C ALA A 492 28.19 -1.07 -20.69
N THR A 493 28.81 -0.76 -21.84
CA THR A 493 28.61 0.51 -22.55
C THR A 493 27.17 0.67 -23.04
N ILE A 494 26.56 -0.41 -23.55
CA ILE A 494 25.14 -0.43 -23.95
C ILE A 494 24.22 -0.12 -22.75
N LEU A 495 24.47 -0.75 -21.59
CA LEU A 495 23.68 -0.49 -20.38
C LEU A 495 23.85 0.94 -19.85
N VAL A 496 25.07 1.46 -19.82
CA VAL A 496 25.32 2.87 -19.48
C VAL A 496 24.57 3.80 -20.45
N GLY A 497 24.58 3.50 -21.75
CA GLY A 497 23.78 4.21 -22.75
C GLY A 497 22.27 4.18 -22.45
N ILE A 498 21.72 3.01 -22.11
CA ILE A 498 20.29 2.85 -21.73
C ILE A 498 19.97 3.68 -20.48
N TRP A 499 20.82 3.67 -19.46
CA TRP A 499 20.60 4.44 -18.24
C TRP A 499 20.75 5.95 -18.46
N LEU A 500 21.73 6.40 -19.26
CA LEU A 500 21.87 7.80 -19.65
C LEU A 500 20.64 8.30 -20.45
N CYS A 501 20.14 7.49 -21.39
CA CYS A 501 18.88 7.79 -22.09
C CYS A 501 17.72 7.94 -21.12
N GLY A 502 17.55 7.01 -20.17
CA GLY A 502 16.50 7.12 -19.15
C GLY A 502 16.64 8.38 -18.29
N LEU A 503 17.86 8.72 -17.89
CA LEU A 503 18.15 9.93 -17.11
C LEU A 503 17.80 11.20 -17.90
N VAL A 504 18.06 11.23 -19.21
CA VAL A 504 17.56 12.29 -20.11
C VAL A 504 16.03 12.31 -20.15
N PHE A 505 15.36 11.17 -20.32
CA PHE A 505 13.89 11.07 -20.29
C PHE A 505 13.30 11.59 -18.96
N TYR A 506 13.95 11.31 -17.83
CA TYR A 506 13.55 11.81 -16.51
C TYR A 506 13.59 13.34 -16.44
N PHE A 507 14.70 13.97 -16.85
CA PHE A 507 14.82 15.43 -16.81
C PHE A 507 13.93 16.12 -17.86
N VAL A 508 13.75 15.53 -19.04
CA VAL A 508 12.79 16.02 -20.05
C VAL A 508 11.35 15.95 -19.53
N ARG A 509 10.96 14.84 -18.87
CA ARG A 509 9.67 14.72 -18.15
C ARG A 509 9.50 15.82 -17.12
N LEU A 510 10.50 16.04 -16.24
CA LEU A 510 10.46 17.10 -15.23
C LEU A 510 10.30 18.49 -15.84
N TRP A 511 10.98 18.77 -16.95
CA TRP A 511 10.85 20.02 -17.70
C TRP A 511 9.44 20.19 -18.28
N PHE A 512 8.85 19.16 -18.89
CA PHE A 512 7.47 19.21 -19.40
C PHE A 512 6.44 19.40 -18.30
N LEU A 513 6.58 18.73 -17.15
CA LEU A 513 5.68 18.90 -16.00
C LEU A 513 5.76 20.33 -15.44
N LYS A 514 6.98 20.86 -15.26
CA LYS A 514 7.22 22.24 -14.83
C LYS A 514 6.63 23.25 -15.82
N LYS A 515 6.77 23.02 -17.14
CA LYS A 515 6.23 23.90 -18.19
C LYS A 515 4.69 23.88 -18.27
N ARG A 516 4.03 22.79 -17.83
CA ARG A 516 2.56 22.68 -17.79
C ARG A 516 1.93 23.15 -16.47
N GLY A 517 2.73 23.65 -15.51
CA GLY A 517 2.21 24.10 -14.21
C GLY A 517 1.66 22.97 -13.33
N ILE A 518 1.96 21.71 -13.67
CA ILE A 518 1.46 20.55 -12.93
C ILE A 518 2.38 20.32 -11.73
N ALA A 519 1.87 20.61 -10.52
CA ALA A 519 2.57 20.30 -9.28
C ALA A 519 2.82 18.79 -9.14
N GLN A 520 3.98 18.41 -8.60
CA GLN A 520 4.35 17.00 -8.49
C GLN A 520 3.52 16.27 -7.42
N PRO A 521 2.92 15.11 -7.73
CA PRO A 521 2.51 14.18 -6.69
C PRO A 521 3.77 13.52 -6.09
N GLY A 522 3.99 13.67 -4.78
CA GLY A 522 4.94 12.83 -4.02
C GLY A 522 6.22 13.47 -3.47
N SER A 523 6.43 14.79 -3.57
CA SER A 523 7.60 15.47 -2.97
C SER A 523 7.46 15.70 -1.45
N SER A 524 7.08 14.65 -0.70
CA SER A 524 7.09 14.64 0.78
C SER A 524 8.29 13.90 1.37
N TYR A 525 9.08 13.20 0.56
CA TYR A 525 10.39 12.71 0.96
C TYR A 525 11.42 13.83 0.83
N ARG A 526 12.02 14.24 1.96
CA ARG A 526 13.10 15.22 1.99
C ARG A 526 14.27 14.71 1.15
N ALA A 527 14.44 15.28 -0.05
CA ALA A 527 15.67 15.16 -0.81
C ALA A 527 16.78 15.93 -0.07
N MET A 528 17.40 15.30 0.92
CA MET A 528 18.58 15.85 1.58
C MET A 528 19.77 15.66 0.64
N THR A 529 20.29 16.78 0.15
CA THR A 529 21.31 16.85 -0.91
C THR A 529 22.55 16.03 -0.55
N ILE A 530 22.75 14.91 -1.25
CA ILE A 530 24.06 14.25 -1.30
C ILE A 530 24.98 15.18 -2.08
N TYR A 531 26.03 15.68 -1.42
CA TYR A 531 27.13 16.38 -2.09
C TYR A 531 27.91 15.41 -2.99
N THR A 532 27.47 15.24 -4.23
CA THR A 532 28.33 14.72 -5.30
C THR A 532 29.30 15.83 -5.72
N ALA A 533 30.52 15.81 -5.19
CA ALA A 533 31.59 16.68 -5.64
C ALA A 533 32.13 16.21 -7.00
N PRO A 534 32.16 17.06 -8.05
CA PRO A 534 33.03 16.85 -9.20
C PRO A 534 34.44 17.39 -8.90
N VAL A 535 35.46 16.69 -9.42
CA VAL A 535 36.87 16.98 -9.18
C VAL A 535 37.41 17.98 -10.22
N THR A 536 38.24 18.94 -9.78
CA THR A 536 39.06 19.90 -10.57
C THR A 536 38.30 20.93 -11.46
N LEU A 537 38.77 22.16 -11.70
CA LEU A 537 40.07 22.81 -11.46
C LEU A 537 39.92 24.35 -11.24
N VAL A 538 40.73 24.92 -10.32
CA VAL A 538 41.31 26.29 -10.24
C VAL A 538 40.62 27.50 -10.93
N GLY A 539 40.43 28.58 -10.16
CA GLY A 539 40.90 29.92 -10.58
C GLY A 539 39.95 31.13 -10.41
N ALA A 540 40.38 32.10 -9.58
CA ALA A 540 39.98 33.53 -9.57
C ALA A 540 38.51 33.88 -9.23
N VAL A 541 38.17 35.08 -8.72
CA VAL A 541 38.80 35.98 -7.72
C VAL A 541 37.72 36.98 -7.25
N LEU A 542 37.72 37.29 -5.95
CA LEU A 542 37.18 38.46 -5.22
C LEU A 542 36.09 39.40 -5.83
N SER A 543 35.19 39.79 -4.93
CA SER A 543 34.39 41.04 -4.87
C SER A 543 33.09 41.13 -5.69
N ARG A 544 31.97 41.30 -4.98
CA ARG A 544 31.34 42.62 -4.76
C ARG A 544 30.34 42.60 -3.59
N HIS A 545 30.01 43.79 -3.10
CA HIS A 545 29.27 44.04 -1.85
C HIS A 545 27.79 43.64 -1.88
N PRO A 546 27.14 43.49 -0.70
CA PRO A 546 25.72 43.25 -0.60
C PRO A 546 24.91 44.53 -0.86
N THR A 547 23.92 44.45 -1.74
CA THR A 547 22.90 45.50 -1.91
C THR A 547 21.51 44.89 -2.02
N GLU A 548 20.69 45.21 -1.01
CA GLU A 548 19.23 45.13 -0.92
C GLU A 548 18.53 43.75 -0.95
N PRO A 549 17.68 43.45 0.05
CA PRO A 549 16.82 42.29 0.02
C PRO A 549 15.64 42.52 -0.92
N ARG A 550 15.69 41.97 -2.13
CA ARG A 550 14.48 41.83 -2.95
C ARG A 550 13.54 40.82 -2.30
N VAL A 551 12.56 41.36 -1.56
CA VAL A 551 11.45 40.63 -0.96
C VAL A 551 10.62 39.96 -2.06
N PHE A 552 11.00 38.74 -2.44
CA PHE A 552 10.04 37.81 -3.00
C PHE A 552 9.12 37.37 -1.85
N ARG A 553 7.90 37.93 -1.83
CA ARG A 553 6.76 37.33 -1.13
C ARG A 553 6.44 35.99 -1.76
N ALA A 554 7.26 34.98 -1.47
CA ALA A 554 6.73 33.64 -1.33
C ALA A 554 5.81 33.70 -0.12
N SER A 555 4.50 33.74 -0.36
CA SER A 555 3.51 33.51 0.70
C SER A 555 3.70 32.08 1.19
N ILE A 556 4.59 31.91 2.16
CA ILE A 556 4.53 30.78 3.08
C ILE A 556 3.20 30.97 3.79
N VAL A 557 2.15 30.35 3.23
CA VAL A 557 0.92 30.12 3.98
C VAL A 557 1.30 29.07 5.02
N VAL A 558 1.90 29.55 6.11
CA VAL A 558 1.77 28.92 7.42
C VAL A 558 0.27 28.95 7.65
N MET A 559 -0.41 27.87 7.27
CA MET A 559 -1.86 27.82 7.35
C MET A 559 -2.20 27.82 8.83
N VAL A 560 -2.61 29.00 9.32
CA VAL A 560 -2.97 29.18 10.72
C VAL A 560 -4.16 28.28 10.97
N VAL A 561 -3.95 27.24 11.79
CA VAL A 561 -4.96 26.22 12.04
C VAL A 561 -6.19 26.91 12.63
N ARG A 562 -7.33 26.86 11.94
CA ARG A 562 -8.47 27.71 12.31
C ARG A 562 -8.96 27.30 13.71
N PRO A 563 -8.97 28.20 14.70
CA PRO A 563 -9.54 27.91 16.01
C PRO A 563 -11.07 27.78 15.90
N TYR A 564 -11.68 27.08 16.87
CA TYR A 564 -13.15 26.92 16.96
C TYR A 564 -13.90 28.21 17.30
N PHE A 565 -13.15 29.19 17.80
CA PHE A 565 -13.64 30.46 18.29
C PHE A 565 -12.74 31.55 17.72
N THR A 566 -13.30 32.69 17.31
CA THR A 566 -12.49 33.86 16.90
C THR A 566 -11.76 34.45 18.11
N ASP A 567 -10.81 35.38 17.87
CA ASP A 567 -10.12 36.08 18.95
C ASP A 567 -11.11 36.88 19.85
N ASP A 568 -12.22 37.35 19.26
CA ASP A 568 -13.37 37.97 19.95
C ASP A 568 -14.32 36.95 20.64
N LYS A 569 -13.90 35.69 20.78
CA LYS A 569 -14.67 34.56 21.35
C LYS A 569 -15.98 34.20 20.62
N ARG A 570 -16.13 34.52 19.33
CA ARG A 570 -17.32 34.13 18.54
C ARG A 570 -17.23 32.68 18.09
N VAL A 571 -18.30 31.89 18.22
CA VAL A 571 -18.32 30.46 17.86
C VAL A 571 -18.42 30.24 16.35
N LEU A 572 -17.57 29.39 15.76
CA LEU A 572 -17.69 29.03 14.34
C LEU A 572 -19.05 28.38 14.01
N PRO A 573 -19.72 28.77 12.91
CA PRO A 573 -20.92 28.10 12.40
C PRO A 573 -20.58 26.73 11.76
N PHE A 574 -21.57 25.85 11.60
CA PHE A 574 -21.32 24.44 11.27
C PHE A 574 -20.57 24.24 9.95
N GLU A 575 -20.92 25.00 8.91
CA GLU A 575 -20.24 24.96 7.61
C GLU A 575 -18.72 25.19 7.73
N LYS A 576 -18.27 26.06 8.64
CA LYS A 576 -16.85 26.34 8.89
C LYS A 576 -16.19 25.30 9.80
N VAL A 577 -16.97 24.56 10.60
CA VAL A 577 -16.50 23.45 11.46
C VAL A 577 -16.27 22.17 10.64
N ILE A 578 -17.15 21.89 9.68
CA ILE A 578 -17.09 20.71 8.81
C ILE A 578 -16.15 20.89 7.60
N GLU A 579 -15.66 22.12 7.35
CA GLU A 579 -14.86 22.50 6.19
C GLU A 579 -13.59 21.64 6.01
N LEU A 580 -13.39 21.15 4.78
CA LEU A 580 -12.25 20.31 4.39
C LEU A 580 -11.55 20.90 3.17
N GLU A 581 -10.23 21.01 3.25
CA GLU A 581 -9.37 21.28 2.10
C GLU A 581 -9.20 20.00 1.28
N ARG A 582 -9.45 20.06 -0.02
CA ARG A 582 -9.22 18.95 -0.92
C ARG A 582 -7.75 18.93 -1.37
N ILE A 583 -6.97 17.95 -0.89
CA ILE A 583 -5.58 17.74 -1.35
C ILE A 583 -5.57 17.10 -2.74
N ASP A 584 -6.37 16.05 -2.93
CA ASP A 584 -6.49 15.32 -4.19
C ASP A 584 -7.91 14.77 -4.40
N HIS A 585 -8.12 13.92 -5.41
CA HIS A 585 -9.46 13.39 -5.73
C HIS A 585 -10.09 12.55 -4.59
N ARG A 586 -9.27 11.97 -3.70
CA ARG A 586 -9.64 11.05 -2.61
C ARG A 586 -9.08 11.43 -1.23
N THR A 587 -8.16 12.39 -1.14
CA THR A 587 -7.56 12.85 0.13
C THR A 587 -8.01 14.27 0.47
N PHE A 588 -8.48 14.45 1.69
CA PHE A 588 -8.95 15.72 2.26
C PHE A 588 -8.25 16.01 3.59
N ARG A 589 -8.12 17.28 3.96
CA ARG A 589 -7.49 17.75 5.20
C ARG A 589 -8.44 18.67 5.95
N SER A 590 -8.59 18.49 7.26
CA SER A 590 -9.33 19.43 8.10
C SER A 590 -8.63 20.78 8.10
N ILE A 591 -9.37 21.88 7.89
CA ILE A 591 -8.81 23.25 7.98
C ILE A 591 -8.83 23.75 9.44
N VAL A 592 -9.78 23.22 10.21
CA VAL A 592 -9.97 23.48 11.64
C VAL A 592 -8.98 22.65 12.46
N LYS A 593 -8.75 23.04 13.71
CA LYS A 593 -8.10 22.18 14.72
C LYS A 593 -8.85 20.84 14.90
N ALA A 594 -8.34 19.94 15.73
CA ALA A 594 -9.13 18.80 16.21
C ALA A 594 -9.82 19.18 17.54
N TYR A 595 -11.12 18.89 17.68
CA TYR A 595 -11.93 19.53 18.73
C TYR A 595 -11.56 18.99 20.11
N SER A 596 -11.13 19.85 21.03
CA SER A 596 -10.86 19.47 22.42
C SER A 596 -11.50 20.48 23.37
N PRO A 597 -12.57 20.09 24.10
CA PRO A 597 -13.18 20.91 25.15
C PRO A 597 -12.24 21.33 26.29
N THR A 598 -11.10 20.64 26.45
CA THR A 598 -10.13 20.83 27.54
C THR A 598 -8.76 21.29 27.03
N GLY A 599 -8.72 22.00 25.89
CA GLY A 599 -7.47 22.51 25.30
C GLY A 599 -6.46 21.44 24.82
N GLY A 600 -6.72 20.16 25.09
CA GLY A 600 -5.87 19.02 24.76
C GLY A 600 -5.71 17.98 25.86
N GLU A 601 -6.02 18.32 27.12
CA GLU A 601 -5.69 17.47 28.29
C GLU A 601 -6.30 16.08 28.23
N ASN A 602 -7.53 15.95 27.70
CA ASN A 602 -8.25 14.69 27.56
C ASN A 602 -8.39 14.22 26.11
N GLY A 603 -7.47 14.64 25.23
CA GLY A 603 -7.51 14.33 23.80
C GLY A 603 -8.61 15.09 23.05
N THR A 604 -9.09 14.53 21.94
CA THR A 604 -10.04 15.17 21.02
C THR A 604 -11.36 14.42 20.91
N TYR A 605 -12.45 15.16 20.73
CA TYR A 605 -13.82 14.69 20.53
C TYR A 605 -14.00 13.87 19.23
N GLY A 606 -14.74 12.75 19.35
CA GLY A 606 -14.97 11.81 18.25
C GLY A 606 -15.90 12.35 17.16
N GLY A 607 -16.97 13.06 17.53
CA GLY A 607 -18.01 13.51 16.60
C GLY A 607 -17.49 14.44 15.51
N HIS A 608 -16.45 15.24 15.78
CA HIS A 608 -15.84 16.08 14.75
C HIS A 608 -15.15 15.25 13.67
N VAL A 609 -14.33 14.27 14.05
CA VAL A 609 -13.66 13.38 13.09
C VAL A 609 -14.66 12.44 12.40
N PHE A 610 -15.70 12.00 13.11
CA PHE A 610 -16.80 11.18 12.59
C PHE A 610 -17.58 11.90 11.49
N ALA A 611 -18.05 13.13 11.75
CA ALA A 611 -18.79 13.92 10.79
C ALA A 611 -17.93 14.36 9.59
N GLN A 612 -16.68 14.80 9.82
CA GLN A 612 -15.78 15.15 8.70
C GLN A 612 -15.41 13.93 7.84
N ALA A 613 -15.36 12.71 8.39
CA ALA A 613 -15.17 11.50 7.59
C ALA A 613 -16.39 11.22 6.68
N ALA A 614 -17.62 11.38 7.19
CA ALA A 614 -18.82 11.30 6.37
C ALA A 614 -18.83 12.36 5.25
N TRP A 615 -18.44 13.60 5.55
CA TRP A 615 -18.36 14.68 4.57
C TRP A 615 -17.28 14.44 3.51
N ALA A 616 -16.10 13.96 3.90
CA ALA A 616 -15.05 13.55 2.96
C ALA A 616 -15.54 12.45 2.01
N ALA A 617 -16.27 11.45 2.53
CA ALA A 617 -16.88 10.41 1.70
C ALA A 617 -17.95 10.96 0.75
N ALA A 618 -18.82 11.87 1.22
CA ALA A 618 -19.85 12.52 0.41
C ALA A 618 -19.26 13.34 -0.76
N GLN A 619 -18.06 13.89 -0.60
CA GLN A 619 -17.30 14.56 -1.67
C GLN A 619 -16.74 13.61 -2.75
N THR A 620 -17.00 12.29 -2.66
CA THR A 620 -16.53 11.27 -3.63
C THR A 620 -17.65 10.40 -4.24
N VAL A 621 -18.92 10.67 -3.95
CA VAL A 621 -20.07 10.04 -4.61
C VAL A 621 -20.63 10.95 -5.72
N GLU A 622 -21.59 10.48 -6.51
CA GLU A 622 -22.34 11.36 -7.42
C GLU A 622 -23.36 12.22 -6.65
N GLU A 623 -23.90 13.23 -7.33
CA GLU A 623 -25.05 13.99 -6.81
C GLU A 623 -26.31 13.11 -6.71
N GLY A 624 -27.18 13.45 -5.76
CA GLY A 624 -28.34 12.65 -5.38
C GLY A 624 -28.08 11.39 -4.56
N PHE A 625 -26.86 11.17 -4.06
CA PHE A 625 -26.56 10.16 -3.04
C PHE A 625 -26.53 10.78 -1.64
N LEU A 626 -27.36 10.25 -0.73
CA LEU A 626 -27.46 10.64 0.67
C LEU A 626 -26.80 9.59 1.58
N VAL A 627 -26.08 10.02 2.61
CA VAL A 627 -25.61 9.12 3.70
C VAL A 627 -26.82 8.48 4.37
N HIS A 628 -26.89 7.14 4.41
CA HIS A 628 -27.92 6.42 5.18
C HIS A 628 -27.34 5.61 6.33
N ASN A 629 -26.05 5.23 6.27
CA ASN A 629 -25.38 4.51 7.35
C ASN A 629 -23.91 4.90 7.38
N ILE A 630 -23.39 5.19 8.56
CA ILE A 630 -21.96 5.25 8.84
C ILE A 630 -21.68 4.39 10.07
N THR A 631 -20.67 3.53 9.97
CA THR A 631 -20.12 2.77 11.10
C THR A 631 -18.62 2.95 11.11
N GLY A 632 -18.07 3.32 12.27
CA GLY A 632 -16.64 3.56 12.42
C GLY A 632 -16.09 3.22 13.79
N TRP A 633 -14.77 3.14 13.85
CA TRP A 633 -13.97 2.71 14.98
C TRP A 633 -12.92 3.76 15.32
N PHE A 634 -12.84 4.11 16.59
CA PHE A 634 -11.83 5.02 17.13
C PHE A 634 -10.63 4.19 17.59
N ILE A 635 -9.45 4.46 17.04
CA ILE A 635 -8.27 3.62 17.23
C ILE A 635 -7.26 4.33 18.15
N LEU A 636 -6.94 5.60 17.84
CA LEU A 636 -6.01 6.42 18.60
C LEU A 636 -6.66 7.76 18.96
N GLY A 637 -6.34 8.27 20.15
CA GLY A 637 -6.77 9.60 20.56
C GLY A 637 -6.07 10.68 19.74
N GLY A 638 -6.87 11.55 19.11
CA GLY A 638 -6.34 12.66 18.33
C GLY A 638 -5.69 13.75 19.19
N LYS A 639 -4.80 14.51 18.56
CA LYS A 639 -4.09 15.65 19.14
C LYS A 639 -4.72 16.97 18.66
N PRO A 640 -4.99 17.95 19.54
CA PRO A 640 -5.74 19.17 19.19
C PRO A 640 -4.99 20.11 18.23
N ASN A 641 -3.65 20.08 18.25
CA ASN A 641 -2.79 20.98 17.48
C ASN A 641 -2.34 20.39 16.13
N GLU A 642 -2.95 19.29 15.68
CA GLU A 642 -2.66 18.64 14.40
C GLU A 642 -3.92 18.50 13.54
N HIS A 643 -3.80 18.67 12.23
CA HIS A 643 -4.90 18.49 11.29
C HIS A 643 -5.19 17.01 11.04
N TYR A 644 -6.47 16.63 11.06
CA TYR A 644 -6.90 15.34 10.51
C TYR A 644 -6.74 15.31 8.99
N THR A 645 -6.20 14.21 8.47
CA THR A 645 -6.13 13.90 7.04
C THR A 645 -6.98 12.66 6.76
N TYR A 646 -8.01 12.84 5.94
CA TYR A 646 -9.01 11.85 5.54
C TYR A 646 -8.64 11.29 4.18
N ARG A 647 -8.46 9.97 4.06
CA ARG A 647 -8.31 9.31 2.76
C ARG A 647 -9.49 8.38 2.51
N VAL A 648 -10.19 8.65 1.42
CA VAL A 648 -11.41 7.95 1.01
C VAL A 648 -11.08 6.87 -0.03
N ARG A 649 -11.57 5.65 0.18
CA ARG A 649 -11.49 4.53 -0.76
C ARG A 649 -12.91 4.17 -1.23
N LYS A 650 -13.12 4.12 -2.54
CA LYS A 650 -14.32 3.50 -3.14
C LYS A 650 -14.29 2.00 -2.85
N ILE A 651 -15.33 1.47 -2.21
CA ILE A 651 -15.58 0.02 -2.16
C ILE A 651 -16.45 -0.37 -3.35
N ARG A 652 -17.57 0.35 -3.54
CA ARG A 652 -18.57 0.04 -4.56
C ARG A 652 -19.27 1.30 -5.01
N ASP A 653 -19.54 1.39 -6.31
CA ASP A 653 -20.63 2.20 -6.84
C ASP A 653 -21.71 1.26 -7.39
N GLY A 654 -22.96 1.63 -7.21
CA GLY A 654 -24.13 0.89 -7.68
C GLY A 654 -25.28 1.86 -7.88
N TYR A 655 -26.26 1.46 -8.69
CA TYR A 655 -27.32 2.36 -9.17
C TYR A 655 -28.06 3.11 -8.04
N ASN A 656 -28.55 2.37 -7.03
CA ASN A 656 -29.21 2.94 -5.85
C ASN A 656 -28.30 3.08 -4.61
N TYR A 657 -27.16 2.37 -4.55
CA TYR A 657 -26.32 2.27 -3.35
C TYR A 657 -24.82 2.38 -3.67
N CYS A 658 -24.11 3.22 -2.93
CA CYS A 658 -22.66 3.43 -3.04
C CYS A 658 -21.98 3.29 -1.68
N ILE A 659 -20.76 2.77 -1.62
CA ILE A 659 -20.02 2.53 -0.36
C ILE A 659 -18.60 3.11 -0.46
N ARG A 660 -18.19 3.78 0.62
CA ARG A 660 -16.86 4.39 0.81
C ARG A 660 -16.27 3.93 2.13
N ASP A 661 -14.98 3.57 2.14
CA ASP A 661 -14.20 3.56 3.38
C ASP A 661 -13.47 4.88 3.54
N VAL A 662 -13.28 5.32 4.78
CA VAL A 662 -12.47 6.48 5.13
C VAL A 662 -11.47 6.09 6.21
N THR A 663 -10.20 6.41 6.00
CA THR A 663 -9.17 6.32 7.04
C THR A 663 -8.69 7.71 7.42
N VAL A 664 -8.63 8.01 8.71
CA VAL A 664 -8.20 9.32 9.21
C VAL A 664 -6.89 9.20 9.98
N SER A 665 -5.97 10.14 9.76
CA SER A 665 -4.61 10.17 10.33
C SER A 665 -4.20 11.59 10.73
N GLN A 666 -3.18 11.72 11.59
CA GLN A 666 -2.53 12.99 11.94
C GLN A 666 -1.00 12.85 11.79
N VAL A 667 -0.29 13.94 11.48
CA VAL A 667 1.06 13.88 10.91
C VAL A 667 2.13 13.37 11.87
N ALA A 668 2.03 13.65 13.18
CA ALA A 668 3.00 13.19 14.19
C ALA A 668 2.52 11.96 14.98
N ALA A 669 1.54 11.22 14.45
CA ALA A 669 1.16 9.90 14.93
C ALA A 669 1.18 8.94 13.76
N HIS A 670 2.11 7.97 13.76
CA HIS A 670 2.27 6.96 12.69
C HIS A 670 1.16 5.90 12.69
N GLY A 671 -0.11 6.31 12.84
CA GLY A 671 -1.27 5.44 12.94
C GLY A 671 -2.57 6.16 12.60
N TYR A 672 -3.64 5.39 12.46
CA TYR A 672 -4.98 5.93 12.19
C TYR A 672 -5.65 6.37 13.49
N MET A 673 -6.31 7.54 13.47
CA MET A 673 -7.09 8.04 14.59
C MET A 673 -8.50 7.41 14.58
N PHE A 674 -9.07 7.32 13.39
CA PHE A 674 -10.43 6.86 13.14
C PHE A 674 -10.50 6.18 11.77
N VAL A 675 -11.32 5.13 11.66
CA VAL A 675 -11.66 4.48 10.38
C VAL A 675 -13.16 4.23 10.32
N CYS A 676 -13.78 4.36 9.16
CA CYS A 676 -15.20 4.08 8.99
C CYS A 676 -15.57 3.61 7.59
N THR A 677 -16.71 2.94 7.51
CA THR A 677 -17.41 2.67 6.25
C THR A 677 -18.68 3.51 6.21
N CYS A 678 -18.80 4.32 5.15
CA CYS A 678 -19.94 5.19 4.85
C CYS A 678 -20.73 4.61 3.69
N SER A 679 -22.02 4.38 3.90
CA SER A 679 -22.95 3.84 2.93
C SER A 679 -23.94 4.92 2.52
N PHE A 680 -24.12 5.06 1.20
CA PHE A 680 -24.94 6.08 0.57
C PHE A 680 -26.07 5.43 -0.23
N LYS A 681 -27.24 6.07 -0.26
CA LYS A 681 -28.40 5.63 -1.04
C LYS A 681 -28.97 6.82 -1.83
N ARG A 682 -29.55 6.58 -3.01
CA ARG A 682 -30.43 7.55 -3.67
C ARG A 682 -31.76 7.67 -2.91
N GLU A 683 -32.36 8.84 -2.89
CA GLU A 683 -33.70 9.01 -2.34
C GLU A 683 -34.72 8.22 -3.18
N GLU A 684 -35.60 7.47 -2.52
CA GLU A 684 -36.62 6.62 -3.13
C GLU A 684 -37.99 7.01 -2.55
N THR A 685 -39.01 7.13 -3.39
CA THR A 685 -40.39 7.33 -2.93
C THR A 685 -41.01 5.99 -2.55
N SER A 686 -41.72 5.97 -1.41
CA SER A 686 -42.48 4.81 -0.94
C SER A 686 -43.98 5.14 -0.93
N PRO A 687 -44.87 4.21 -1.31
CA PRO A 687 -46.31 4.35 -1.09
C PRO A 687 -46.72 4.11 0.38
N PHE A 688 -45.79 3.65 1.22
CA PHE A 688 -45.98 3.42 2.65
C PHE A 688 -44.97 4.22 3.47
N ASP A 689 -45.47 4.99 4.42
CA ASP A 689 -44.68 5.68 5.45
C ASP A 689 -45.35 5.36 6.80
N VAL A 690 -44.68 4.53 7.60
CA VAL A 690 -45.24 3.95 8.84
C VAL A 690 -44.15 3.93 9.90
N GLN A 691 -44.40 4.62 11.01
CA GLN A 691 -43.58 4.61 12.21
C GLN A 691 -44.46 4.60 13.47
N GLU A 692 -43.83 4.52 14.63
CA GLU A 692 -44.47 4.75 15.93
C GLU A 692 -44.93 6.21 16.02
N ASP A 693 -46.16 6.45 16.49
CA ASP A 693 -46.66 7.81 16.75
C ASP A 693 -46.25 8.23 18.17
N VAL A 694 -45.35 9.21 18.26
CA VAL A 694 -44.66 9.60 19.51
C VAL A 694 -44.65 11.12 19.66
N ASP A 695 -45.50 11.66 20.54
CA ASP A 695 -45.32 13.03 21.03
C ASP A 695 -44.35 13.04 22.23
N LEU A 696 -43.15 13.54 21.97
CA LEU A 696 -42.07 13.63 22.95
C LEU A 696 -42.37 14.65 24.06
N ARG A 697 -43.25 15.63 23.82
CA ARG A 697 -43.65 16.62 24.82
C ARG A 697 -44.59 16.03 25.86
N ASP A 698 -45.49 15.14 25.44
CA ASP A 698 -46.37 14.41 26.36
C ASP A 698 -45.59 13.30 27.10
N LEU A 699 -44.81 12.50 26.37
CA LEU A 699 -44.01 11.40 26.93
C LEU A 699 -43.00 11.84 28.02
N TYR A 700 -42.47 13.08 27.90
CA TYR A 700 -41.48 13.63 28.81
C TYR A 700 -41.96 14.90 29.56
N LYS A 701 -43.28 15.14 29.62
CA LYS A 701 -43.90 16.30 30.25
C LYS A 701 -43.35 16.63 31.64
N ASP A 702 -43.18 15.62 32.49
CA ASP A 702 -42.65 15.71 33.86
C ASP A 702 -41.18 16.21 33.96
N ALA A 703 -40.43 16.19 32.84
CA ALA A 703 -39.04 16.62 32.75
C ALA A 703 -38.84 17.87 31.87
N LEU A 704 -39.83 18.21 31.04
CA LEU A 704 -39.84 19.38 30.19
C LEU A 704 -40.52 20.58 30.84
N GLU A 705 -41.41 20.32 31.82
CA GLU A 705 -42.11 21.34 32.61
C GLU A 705 -42.88 22.33 31.70
N ASP A 706 -42.63 23.63 31.88
CA ASP A 706 -43.15 24.74 31.09
C ASP A 706 -42.39 24.99 29.76
N LYS A 707 -41.24 24.35 29.58
CA LYS A 707 -40.26 24.62 28.51
C LYS A 707 -40.47 23.77 27.25
N ALA A 708 -41.54 22.98 27.23
CA ALA A 708 -41.78 21.93 26.23
C ALA A 708 -41.87 22.47 24.78
N ASP A 709 -42.39 23.68 24.57
CA ASP A 709 -42.49 24.29 23.24
C ASP A 709 -41.34 25.28 22.92
N GLU A 710 -40.41 25.52 23.86
CA GLU A 710 -39.28 26.44 23.68
C GLU A 710 -37.95 25.82 24.20
N PRO A 711 -37.32 24.91 23.43
CA PRO A 711 -36.09 24.23 23.85
C PRO A 711 -34.91 25.16 24.14
N MET A 712 -34.98 26.42 23.70
CA MET A 712 -33.99 27.47 23.93
C MET A 712 -33.91 27.91 25.42
N GLU A 713 -34.96 27.66 26.21
CA GLU A 713 -35.01 27.90 27.66
C GLU A 713 -34.25 26.86 28.49
N HIS A 714 -34.05 25.64 27.96
CA HIS A 714 -33.23 24.65 28.64
C HIS A 714 -31.77 25.12 28.77
N SER A 715 -31.07 24.59 29.77
CA SER A 715 -29.66 24.95 30.01
C SER A 715 -28.79 24.59 28.80
N ALA A 716 -27.88 25.50 28.44
CA ALA A 716 -26.86 25.23 27.44
C ALA A 716 -26.04 23.99 27.86
N ALA A 717 -25.97 23.00 26.98
CA ALA A 717 -25.28 21.75 27.30
C ALA A 717 -23.76 21.97 27.24
N PRO A 718 -22.97 21.59 28.26
CA PRO A 718 -21.55 21.92 28.36
C PRO A 718 -20.68 21.13 27.38
N SER A 719 -19.62 21.74 26.85
CA SER A 719 -18.74 21.14 25.84
C SER A 719 -18.13 19.79 26.25
N ASN A 720 -18.00 19.54 27.55
CA ASN A 720 -17.82 18.22 28.17
C ASN A 720 -18.84 18.08 29.33
N ASP A 721 -19.58 16.98 29.39
CA ASP A 721 -20.72 16.78 30.32
C ASP A 721 -20.36 15.83 31.48
N SER A 722 -19.09 15.83 31.87
CA SER A 722 -18.65 15.31 33.16
C SER A 722 -18.84 16.33 34.29
N GLU A 723 -19.18 15.84 35.48
CA GLU A 723 -19.30 16.66 36.68
C GLU A 723 -17.98 17.37 37.04
N HIS A 724 -16.84 16.70 36.86
CA HIS A 724 -15.51 17.30 37.03
C HIS A 724 -15.27 18.48 36.09
N PHE A 725 -15.70 18.40 34.83
CA PHE A 725 -15.58 19.53 33.90
C PHE A 725 -16.42 20.72 34.37
N ARG A 726 -17.67 20.46 34.78
CA ARG A 726 -18.62 21.49 35.25
C ARG A 726 -18.20 22.17 36.55
N GLU A 727 -17.75 21.40 37.54
CA GLU A 727 -17.52 21.88 38.91
C GLU A 727 -16.06 22.17 39.25
N THR A 728 -15.10 21.62 38.51
CA THR A 728 -13.67 21.80 38.79
C THR A 728 -12.94 22.49 37.64
N TYR A 729 -13.11 22.00 36.41
CA TYR A 729 -12.34 22.50 35.26
C TYR A 729 -12.77 23.90 34.82
N LEU A 730 -14.06 24.12 34.55
CA LEU A 730 -14.58 25.42 34.11
C LEU A 730 -14.37 26.54 35.16
N PRO A 731 -14.58 26.33 36.48
CA PRO A 731 -14.27 27.35 37.48
C PRO A 731 -12.77 27.65 37.60
N ALA A 732 -11.89 26.68 37.32
CA ALA A 732 -10.44 26.88 37.33
C ALA A 732 -9.90 27.54 36.04
N HIS A 733 -10.61 27.40 34.92
CA HIS A 733 -10.24 27.91 33.61
C HIS A 733 -11.38 28.76 33.00
N PRO A 734 -11.73 29.92 33.60
CA PRO A 734 -12.82 30.79 33.11
C PRO A 734 -12.55 31.39 31.72
N GLU A 735 -11.30 31.32 31.23
CA GLU A 735 -10.93 31.64 29.85
C GLU A 735 -11.40 30.60 28.83
N HIS A 736 -11.61 29.33 29.25
CA HIS A 736 -12.10 28.26 28.39
C HIS A 736 -13.61 28.37 28.13
N PHE A 737 -13.96 28.35 26.86
CA PHE A 737 -15.31 28.67 26.39
C PHE A 737 -16.18 27.42 26.27
N ASN A 738 -17.38 27.46 26.85
CA ASN A 738 -18.24 26.29 27.03
C ASN A 738 -19.15 25.86 25.84
N PRO A 739 -19.53 26.70 24.84
CA PRO A 739 -20.43 26.25 23.78
C PRO A 739 -19.74 25.32 22.77
N VAL A 740 -20.51 24.37 22.24
CA VAL A 740 -20.05 23.46 21.19
C VAL A 740 -20.02 24.20 19.84
N ALA A 741 -18.89 24.14 19.13
CA ALA A 741 -18.78 24.78 17.83
C ALA A 741 -19.73 24.16 16.80
N GLY A 742 -20.39 24.99 15.99
CA GLY A 742 -21.26 24.59 14.89
C GLY A 742 -22.73 24.27 15.22
N LEU A 743 -23.09 23.94 16.47
CA LEU A 743 -24.48 23.63 16.83
C LEU A 743 -24.92 24.37 18.08
N HIS A 744 -26.18 24.81 18.12
CA HIS A 744 -26.85 25.11 19.37
C HIS A 744 -27.32 23.82 20.00
N ILE A 745 -26.95 23.58 21.26
CA ILE A 745 -27.33 22.34 21.96
C ILE A 745 -27.70 22.63 23.41
N ARG A 746 -28.86 22.10 23.82
CA ARG A 746 -29.52 22.30 25.09
C ARG A 746 -29.82 20.95 25.74
N LYS A 747 -29.80 20.87 27.07
CA LYS A 747 -30.00 19.60 27.82
C LYS A 747 -31.14 19.77 28.81
N ALA A 748 -32.12 18.87 28.75
CA ALA A 748 -33.22 18.84 29.71
C ALA A 748 -32.74 18.36 31.09
N ASP A 749 -33.35 18.85 32.17
CA ASP A 749 -33.09 18.30 33.50
C ASP A 749 -33.94 17.04 33.72
N MET A 750 -33.32 15.89 33.47
CA MET A 750 -33.95 14.58 33.66
C MET A 750 -33.88 14.09 35.11
N THR A 751 -33.49 14.93 36.09
CA THR A 751 -33.28 14.50 37.49
C THR A 751 -34.56 14.03 38.17
N SER A 752 -35.69 14.69 37.92
CA SER A 752 -37.02 14.26 38.41
C SER A 752 -37.38 12.87 37.83
N TYR A 753 -37.33 12.77 36.50
CA TYR A 753 -37.67 11.58 35.72
C TYR A 753 -36.80 10.37 36.07
N ASN A 754 -35.48 10.53 36.18
CA ASN A 754 -34.55 9.42 36.38
C ASN A 754 -34.46 8.94 37.84
N ARG A 755 -34.98 9.70 38.82
CA ARG A 755 -34.76 9.45 40.26
C ARG A 755 -35.16 8.05 40.71
N SER A 756 -36.35 7.59 40.31
CA SER A 756 -36.92 6.29 40.69
C SER A 756 -36.66 5.17 39.68
N ARG A 757 -36.07 5.49 38.51
CA ARG A 757 -35.86 4.53 37.41
C ARG A 757 -34.55 3.78 37.57
N HIS A 758 -34.56 2.49 37.22
CA HIS A 758 -33.38 1.64 37.18
C HIS A 758 -32.38 2.17 36.12
N PRO A 759 -31.05 2.04 36.29
CA PRO A 759 -30.05 2.69 35.42
C PRO A 759 -30.19 2.46 33.90
N LEU A 760 -30.79 1.35 33.48
CA LEU A 760 -31.02 1.04 32.06
C LEU A 760 -32.28 1.70 31.49
N ASP A 761 -33.24 2.07 32.35
CA ASP A 761 -34.51 2.73 31.98
C ASP A 761 -34.41 4.26 32.12
N ARG A 762 -33.27 4.78 32.58
CA ARG A 762 -32.97 6.20 32.64
C ARG A 762 -32.77 6.77 31.24
N LYS A 763 -33.18 8.03 31.06
CA LYS A 763 -33.19 8.75 29.78
C LYS A 763 -32.44 10.07 29.89
N GLN A 764 -31.73 10.45 28.83
CA GLN A 764 -31.18 11.80 28.65
C GLN A 764 -31.76 12.40 27.37
N LEU A 765 -32.32 13.61 27.47
CA LEU A 765 -32.77 14.38 26.31
C LEU A 765 -31.78 15.51 26.02
N THR A 766 -31.30 15.55 24.78
CA THR A 766 -30.39 16.58 24.27
C THR A 766 -30.98 17.19 23.01
N PHE A 767 -31.44 18.44 23.11
CA PHE A 767 -32.00 19.21 22.00
C PHE A 767 -30.88 19.87 21.21
N TYR A 768 -30.89 19.76 19.89
CA TYR A 768 -29.89 20.37 19.03
C TYR A 768 -30.51 20.98 17.77
N THR A 769 -29.89 22.07 17.31
CA THR A 769 -30.19 22.72 16.02
C THR A 769 -28.93 23.40 15.47
N LEU A 770 -28.99 23.85 14.22
CA LEU A 770 -27.87 24.42 13.49
C LEU A 770 -27.44 25.78 14.07
N ARG A 771 -26.13 26.06 14.07
CA ARG A 771 -25.59 27.42 14.23
C ARG A 771 -25.04 27.90 12.89
N GLY A 772 -25.51 29.08 12.44
CA GLY A 772 -25.35 29.58 11.08
C GLY A 772 -26.31 28.93 10.08
N SER A 773 -25.89 28.81 8.82
CA SER A 773 -26.68 28.27 7.70
C SER A 773 -25.97 27.12 6.99
N LEU A 774 -26.73 26.34 6.22
CA LEU A 774 -26.23 25.30 5.32
C LEU A 774 -26.92 25.42 3.95
N PRO A 775 -26.28 24.96 2.85
CA PRO A 775 -26.90 24.97 1.52
C PRO A 775 -28.17 24.11 1.46
N LEU A 776 -29.24 24.64 0.85
CA LEU A 776 -30.47 23.89 0.60
C LEU A 776 -30.26 22.86 -0.55
N PRO A 777 -30.97 21.71 -0.54
CA PRO A 777 -30.68 20.56 -1.40
C PRO A 777 -31.26 20.69 -2.83
N THR A 778 -31.28 21.90 -3.40
CA THR A 778 -31.96 22.24 -4.66
C THR A 778 -31.10 23.19 -5.51
N ALA A 779 -31.01 22.95 -6.82
CA ALA A 779 -30.33 23.86 -7.75
C ALA A 779 -31.31 24.43 -8.81
N PRO A 780 -31.56 25.76 -8.85
CA PRO A 780 -31.38 26.77 -7.81
C PRO A 780 -32.58 26.86 -6.85
N TYR A 781 -32.40 27.57 -5.72
CA TYR A 781 -33.47 27.92 -4.78
C TYR A 781 -33.80 29.42 -4.87
N PRO A 782 -35.07 29.86 -4.69
CA PRO A 782 -36.27 29.06 -4.49
C PRO A 782 -36.65 28.25 -5.75
N PRO A 783 -37.35 27.11 -5.61
CA PRO A 783 -37.84 26.36 -6.77
C PRO A 783 -38.75 27.24 -7.63
N VAL A 784 -38.57 27.19 -8.95
CA VAL A 784 -39.42 27.92 -9.90
C VAL A 784 -40.84 27.37 -9.81
N SER A 785 -41.79 28.21 -9.40
CA SER A 785 -43.10 27.82 -8.86
C SER A 785 -44.10 27.19 -9.84
N ASP A 786 -43.69 26.90 -11.08
CA ASP A 786 -44.56 26.44 -12.18
C ASP A 786 -43.88 25.37 -13.06
N SER A 787 -43.05 24.48 -12.49
CA SER A 787 -42.43 23.41 -13.26
C SER A 787 -42.43 22.05 -12.58
N ASP A 788 -42.85 21.01 -13.33
CA ASP A 788 -42.70 19.57 -13.02
C ASP A 788 -41.22 19.09 -13.00
N GLN A 789 -40.27 20.01 -12.77
CA GLN A 789 -38.85 19.65 -12.69
C GLN A 789 -38.58 18.86 -11.41
N LYS A 790 -38.15 17.61 -11.60
CA LYS A 790 -37.59 16.78 -10.52
C LYS A 790 -36.46 17.54 -9.84
N ILE A 791 -36.64 17.84 -8.56
CA ILE A 791 -35.62 18.45 -7.70
C ILE A 791 -34.35 17.58 -7.75
N ALA A 792 -33.27 18.14 -8.28
CA ALA A 792 -31.96 17.51 -8.26
C ALA A 792 -31.29 17.76 -6.91
N LEU A 793 -31.13 16.70 -6.13
CA LEU A 793 -30.46 16.71 -4.84
C LEU A 793 -28.96 17.02 -5.00
N THR A 794 -28.54 18.18 -4.53
CA THR A 794 -27.13 18.58 -4.49
C THR A 794 -26.32 17.71 -3.53
N ARG A 795 -25.00 17.63 -3.73
CA ARG A 795 -24.07 16.89 -2.86
C ARG A 795 -24.05 17.45 -1.43
N GLU A 796 -24.16 18.77 -1.35
CA GLU A 796 -24.13 19.62 -0.16
C GLU A 796 -25.28 19.31 0.81
N ALA A 797 -26.36 18.69 0.32
CA ALA A 797 -27.42 18.09 1.15
C ALA A 797 -26.87 17.22 2.30
N ASN A 798 -25.77 16.49 2.05
CA ASN A 798 -25.12 15.64 3.06
C ASN A 798 -24.51 16.42 4.23
N MET A 799 -24.33 17.75 4.14
CA MET A 799 -23.87 18.56 5.28
C MET A 799 -24.89 18.56 6.42
N HIS A 800 -26.19 18.50 6.13
CA HIS A 800 -27.24 18.36 7.15
C HIS A 800 -27.16 17.01 7.86
N ALA A 801 -26.98 15.91 7.11
CA ALA A 801 -26.69 14.60 7.71
C ALA A 801 -25.43 14.65 8.59
N CYS A 802 -24.36 15.32 8.14
CA CYS A 802 -23.14 15.50 8.94
C CYS A 802 -23.38 16.29 10.24
N ALA A 803 -24.33 17.22 10.27
CA ALA A 803 -24.72 17.94 11.49
C ALA A 803 -25.40 17.01 12.51
N HIS A 804 -26.27 16.09 12.07
CA HIS A 804 -26.80 15.02 12.93
C HIS A 804 -25.70 14.07 13.42
N LEU A 805 -24.77 13.66 12.55
CA LEU A 805 -23.62 12.82 12.94
C LEU A 805 -22.73 13.51 13.99
N TYR A 806 -22.51 14.82 13.85
CA TYR A 806 -21.73 15.60 14.82
C TYR A 806 -22.43 15.74 16.18
N ALA A 807 -23.77 15.81 16.19
CA ALA A 807 -24.58 15.77 17.40
C ALA A 807 -24.62 14.36 18.04
N SER A 808 -24.61 13.28 17.27
CA SER A 808 -24.85 11.91 17.77
C SER A 808 -23.82 11.37 18.76
N ASP A 809 -22.52 11.69 18.58
CA ASP A 809 -21.41 11.29 19.46
C ASP A 809 -21.35 12.16 20.74
N ARG A 810 -22.19 13.19 20.86
CA ARG A 810 -22.02 14.27 21.83
C ARG A 810 -22.20 13.77 23.26
N ASN A 811 -21.08 13.72 24.00
CA ASN A 811 -21.01 13.28 25.40
C ASN A 811 -21.67 11.90 25.66
N SER A 812 -21.78 11.08 24.62
CA SER A 812 -22.51 9.81 24.57
C SER A 812 -22.10 8.80 25.65
N LEU A 813 -20.84 8.82 26.08
CA LEU A 813 -20.34 7.93 27.14
C LEU A 813 -20.39 8.54 28.56
N PHE A 814 -20.55 9.86 28.70
CA PHE A 814 -20.73 10.50 30.01
C PHE A 814 -22.11 10.21 30.63
N ILE A 815 -23.08 9.80 29.82
CA ILE A 815 -24.36 9.27 30.31
C ILE A 815 -24.18 8.04 31.20
N VAL A 816 -23.14 7.23 30.97
CA VAL A 816 -22.93 5.93 31.64
C VAL A 816 -22.63 6.11 33.14
N PRO A 817 -21.60 6.88 33.57
CA PRO A 817 -21.36 7.10 35.00
C PRO A 817 -22.51 7.88 35.65
N ASN A 818 -23.17 8.79 34.91
CA ASN A 818 -24.33 9.53 35.42
C ASN A 818 -25.53 8.59 35.70
N HIS A 819 -25.90 7.72 34.76
CA HIS A 819 -26.98 6.74 34.93
C HIS A 819 -26.67 5.69 36.00
N LEU A 820 -25.41 5.34 36.21
CA LEU A 820 -24.97 4.46 37.30
C LEU A 820 -24.88 5.16 38.67
N GLY A 821 -25.10 6.49 38.76
CA GLY A 821 -24.95 7.24 40.02
C GLY A 821 -23.50 7.35 40.50
N ARG A 822 -22.53 7.24 39.57
CA ARG A 822 -21.08 7.22 39.82
C ARG A 822 -20.32 8.29 39.02
N PRO A 823 -20.80 9.56 38.94
CA PRO A 823 -20.27 10.59 38.04
C PRO A 823 -18.79 10.96 38.26
N ARG A 824 -18.24 10.81 39.47
CA ARG A 824 -16.83 11.08 39.80
C ARG A 824 -15.93 9.85 39.90
N ASP A 825 -16.46 8.64 39.68
CA ASP A 825 -15.74 7.38 39.97
C ASP A 825 -15.14 6.67 38.75
N TYR A 826 -15.35 7.20 37.55
CA TYR A 826 -14.65 6.72 36.37
C TYR A 826 -13.20 7.22 36.33
N THR A 827 -12.32 6.42 35.73
CA THR A 827 -10.85 6.64 35.65
C THR A 827 -10.36 6.70 34.21
N ARG A 828 -11.06 6.04 33.28
CA ARG A 828 -10.79 6.07 31.85
C ARG A 828 -12.07 5.86 31.08
N MET A 829 -12.27 6.65 30.04
CA MET A 829 -13.41 6.58 29.13
C MET A 829 -12.90 6.79 27.70
N ALA A 830 -13.37 5.98 26.74
CA ALA A 830 -13.06 6.15 25.32
C ALA A 830 -14.11 5.47 24.45
N SER A 831 -14.52 6.12 23.37
CA SER A 831 -15.29 5.50 22.29
C SER A 831 -14.45 4.40 21.62
N LEU A 832 -15.05 3.25 21.32
CA LEU A 832 -14.42 2.16 20.58
C LEU A 832 -15.03 2.06 19.17
N SER A 833 -16.36 2.08 19.08
CA SER A 833 -17.07 2.18 17.80
C SER A 833 -18.35 3.00 17.92
N HIS A 834 -18.72 3.67 16.83
CA HIS A 834 -19.99 4.38 16.71
C HIS A 834 -20.65 4.09 15.35
N SER A 835 -21.94 3.79 15.39
CA SER A 835 -22.79 3.54 14.23
C SER A 835 -24.00 4.47 14.27
N VAL A 836 -24.31 5.10 13.13
CA VAL A 836 -25.52 5.89 12.93
C VAL A 836 -26.21 5.43 11.65
N ILE A 837 -27.50 5.13 11.76
CA ILE A 837 -28.36 4.72 10.66
C ILE A 837 -29.49 5.75 10.55
N PHE A 838 -29.59 6.41 9.39
CA PHE A 838 -30.68 7.31 9.06
C PHE A 838 -31.84 6.53 8.44
N HIS A 839 -33.07 6.85 8.86
CA HIS A 839 -34.29 6.16 8.42
C HIS A 839 -35.12 6.98 7.42
N VAL A 840 -34.75 8.24 7.20
CA VAL A 840 -35.52 9.25 6.46
C VAL A 840 -34.74 9.83 5.28
N GLY A 841 -35.48 10.44 4.34
CA GLY A 841 -34.93 11.22 3.24
C GLY A 841 -34.37 12.57 3.66
N ILE A 842 -33.82 13.35 2.72
CA ILE A 842 -33.16 14.63 3.06
C ILE A 842 -34.12 15.62 3.70
N LYS A 843 -35.39 15.63 3.24
CA LYS A 843 -36.43 16.58 3.67
C LYS A 843 -36.56 16.66 5.19
N ASP A 844 -36.48 15.52 5.86
CA ASP A 844 -36.62 15.41 7.31
C ASP A 844 -35.31 15.70 8.05
N LEU A 845 -34.16 15.40 7.43
CA LEU A 845 -32.81 15.76 7.92
C LEU A 845 -32.48 17.26 7.78
N LEU A 846 -33.25 18.04 7.02
CA LEU A 846 -32.97 19.47 6.85
C LEU A 846 -33.04 20.20 8.19
N MET A 847 -31.93 20.84 8.54
CA MET A 847 -31.84 21.84 9.59
C MET A 847 -32.08 23.23 8.99
N THR A 848 -32.98 24.00 9.58
CA THR A 848 -33.24 25.39 9.17
C THR A 848 -32.05 26.28 9.47
N SER A 849 -31.73 27.21 8.58
CA SER A 849 -30.76 28.29 8.84
C SER A 849 -31.14 29.05 10.12
N GLU A 850 -30.13 29.48 10.88
CA GLU A 850 -30.31 30.22 12.12
C GLU A 850 -30.98 31.59 11.87
N PRO A 851 -32.21 31.84 12.37
CA PRO A 851 -32.83 33.15 12.30
C PRO A 851 -32.24 34.10 13.34
N ARG A 852 -32.32 35.40 13.04
CA ARG A 852 -32.08 36.46 14.02
C ARG A 852 -33.29 36.55 14.97
N ILE A 853 -33.04 36.54 16.28
CA ILE A 853 -34.05 36.57 17.34
C ILE A 853 -33.53 37.42 18.52
N ASP A 854 -34.41 38.13 19.21
CA ASP A 854 -34.09 38.88 20.43
C ASP A 854 -34.43 38.06 21.69
N HIS A 855 -33.75 36.91 21.83
CA HIS A 855 -33.98 35.98 22.94
C HIS A 855 -32.81 36.02 23.96
N PRO A 856 -33.05 36.07 25.29
CA PRO A 856 -32.00 36.24 26.31
C PRO A 856 -30.89 35.17 26.31
N ASN A 857 -31.20 33.96 25.85
CA ASN A 857 -30.24 32.84 25.72
C ASN A 857 -29.66 32.66 24.31
N ALA A 858 -30.01 33.54 23.35
CA ALA A 858 -29.41 33.57 22.02
C ALA A 858 -28.00 34.16 22.10
N ASP A 859 -27.17 33.87 21.08
CA ASP A 859 -25.81 34.41 21.01
C ASP A 859 -25.80 35.66 20.12
N PRO A 860 -25.63 36.88 20.69
CA PRO A 860 -25.75 38.11 19.92
C PRO A 860 -24.56 38.36 18.98
N THR A 861 -23.52 37.53 19.01
CA THR A 861 -22.20 37.87 18.47
C THR A 861 -21.93 37.44 17.02
N LEU A 862 -22.89 36.84 16.31
CA LEU A 862 -22.63 36.16 15.02
C LEU A 862 -23.14 36.83 13.73
N TRP A 863 -23.80 37.99 13.81
CA TRP A 863 -24.46 38.58 12.64
C TRP A 863 -23.49 39.36 11.75
N GLU A 864 -23.35 38.94 10.48
CA GLU A 864 -22.87 39.76 9.36
C GLU A 864 -24.06 40.39 8.62
N ASP A 865 -23.84 41.50 7.89
CA ASP A 865 -24.88 42.18 7.11
C ASP A 865 -25.46 41.24 6.03
N GLY A 866 -26.73 40.86 6.19
CA GLY A 866 -27.44 39.94 5.28
C GLY A 866 -28.17 38.77 5.95
N SER A 867 -28.00 38.57 7.26
CA SER A 867 -28.80 37.60 8.03
C SER A 867 -30.31 37.83 7.89
N LEU A 868 -31.10 36.75 7.81
CA LEU A 868 -32.57 36.81 7.76
C LEU A 868 -33.14 37.67 8.91
N PRO A 869 -34.16 38.51 8.66
CA PRO A 869 -34.73 39.41 9.67
C PRO A 869 -35.47 38.65 10.78
N LEU A 870 -35.84 39.39 11.85
CA LEU A 870 -36.47 38.84 13.06
C LEU A 870 -37.61 37.86 12.78
N CYS A 871 -37.71 36.80 13.58
CA CYS A 871 -38.86 35.89 13.61
C CYS A 871 -40.12 36.55 14.23
N ASN A 872 -40.65 37.58 13.57
CA ASN A 872 -42.01 38.06 13.80
C ASN A 872 -43.01 37.03 13.28
N LEU A 873 -43.40 36.08 14.13
CA LEU A 873 -44.68 35.39 14.01
C LEU A 873 -45.76 36.37 14.50
N GLU A 874 -46.76 36.68 13.66
CA GLU A 874 -47.69 37.83 13.85
C GLU A 874 -48.61 37.79 15.09
N GLU A 875 -48.47 36.82 15.99
CA GLU A 875 -49.41 36.58 17.10
C GLU A 875 -48.84 36.71 18.53
N HIS A 876 -47.55 37.00 18.72
CA HIS A 876 -46.99 37.18 20.07
C HIS A 876 -46.26 38.53 20.22
N LYS A 877 -46.68 39.33 21.22
CA LYS A 877 -46.11 40.65 21.53
C LYS A 877 -45.22 40.67 22.78
N ASP A 878 -45.14 39.54 23.49
CA ASP A 878 -44.43 39.41 24.76
C ASP A 878 -43.33 38.32 24.64
N GLY A 879 -42.26 38.65 23.92
CA GLY A 879 -41.04 37.83 23.79
C GLY A 879 -40.87 37.09 22.46
N ASP A 880 -39.70 37.24 21.83
CA ASP A 880 -39.31 36.52 20.60
C ASP A 880 -39.13 35.01 20.89
N LYS A 881 -39.98 34.18 20.30
CA LYS A 881 -39.79 32.72 20.26
C LYS A 881 -38.66 32.37 19.28
N ASP A 882 -37.88 31.34 19.61
CA ASP A 882 -36.67 30.95 18.86
C ASP A 882 -36.96 30.54 17.42
N GLY A 883 -38.13 29.94 17.16
CA GLY A 883 -38.66 29.66 15.83
C GLY A 883 -37.89 28.60 15.02
N ARG A 884 -36.78 28.06 15.55
CA ARG A 884 -35.92 27.08 14.86
C ARG A 884 -36.56 25.70 14.81
N LYS A 885 -36.21 24.92 13.78
CA LYS A 885 -36.47 23.48 13.79
C LYS A 885 -35.48 22.82 14.76
N TRP A 886 -36.01 22.32 15.88
CA TRP A 886 -35.26 21.54 16.86
C TRP A 886 -35.36 20.05 16.58
N PHE A 887 -34.25 19.36 16.82
CA PHE A 887 -34.20 17.91 16.91
C PHE A 887 -33.82 17.53 18.34
N VAL A 888 -34.21 16.32 18.77
CA VAL A 888 -33.83 15.80 20.09
C VAL A 888 -33.18 14.43 19.94
N GLN A 889 -32.05 14.25 20.64
CA GLN A 889 -31.44 12.95 20.88
C GLN A 889 -31.94 12.42 22.21
N GLU A 890 -32.67 11.31 22.16
CA GLU A 890 -33.14 10.54 23.29
C GLU A 890 -32.16 9.38 23.52
N ALA A 891 -31.34 9.48 24.58
CA ALA A 891 -30.23 8.58 24.85
C ALA A 891 -30.42 7.76 26.14
N TRP A 892 -29.91 6.53 26.15
CA TRP A 892 -29.89 5.66 27.33
C TRP A 892 -28.71 4.66 27.31
N LEU A 893 -28.60 3.91 28.42
CA LEU A 893 -27.60 2.87 28.65
C LEU A 893 -28.28 1.50 28.51
N THR A 894 -27.76 0.61 27.67
CA THR A 894 -28.31 -0.76 27.54
C THR A 894 -27.50 -1.81 28.31
N ARG A 895 -26.19 -1.61 28.49
CA ARG A 895 -25.37 -2.39 29.44
C ARG A 895 -24.11 -1.63 29.87
N ALA A 896 -23.65 -1.88 31.09
CA ALA A 896 -22.29 -1.56 31.54
C ALA A 896 -21.72 -2.73 32.35
N ALA A 897 -20.66 -3.40 31.85
CA ALA A 897 -19.99 -4.51 32.53
C ALA A 897 -18.63 -4.81 31.88
N GLY A 898 -17.70 -5.40 32.65
CA GLY A 898 -16.40 -5.86 32.11
C GLY A 898 -15.49 -4.74 31.58
N GLY A 899 -15.66 -3.51 32.08
CA GLY A 899 -14.92 -2.35 31.60
C GLY A 899 -15.46 -1.75 30.29
N ARG A 900 -16.64 -2.17 29.82
CA ARG A 900 -17.32 -1.66 28.61
C ARG A 900 -18.75 -1.24 28.90
N ALA A 901 -19.27 -0.31 28.11
CA ALA A 901 -20.66 0.09 28.12
C ALA A 901 -21.19 0.39 26.72
N LEU A 902 -22.49 0.16 26.54
CA LEU A 902 -23.21 0.40 25.28
C LEU A 902 -24.20 1.55 25.46
N HIS A 903 -23.87 2.69 24.84
CA HIS A 903 -24.79 3.81 24.64
C HIS A 903 -25.69 3.53 23.43
N THR A 904 -26.96 3.90 23.54
CA THR A 904 -27.95 3.76 22.46
C THR A 904 -28.84 5.00 22.47
N SER A 905 -29.15 5.53 21.28
CA SER A 905 -30.07 6.66 21.19
C SER A 905 -30.97 6.61 19.95
N ARG A 906 -32.14 7.21 20.06
CA ARG A 906 -32.98 7.62 18.92
C ARG A 906 -32.85 9.13 18.73
N MET A 907 -32.87 9.58 17.49
CA MET A 907 -32.86 10.99 17.12
C MET A 907 -34.18 11.30 16.45
N TRP A 908 -34.82 12.41 16.84
CA TRP A 908 -36.19 12.73 16.47
C TRP A 908 -36.31 14.17 15.96
N ASP A 909 -37.18 14.41 14.97
CA ASP A 909 -37.78 15.73 14.72
C ASP A 909 -38.70 16.04 15.90
N TYR A 910 -38.34 17.03 16.72
CA TYR A 910 -38.98 17.20 18.03
C TYR A 910 -40.44 17.63 17.93
N LYS A 911 -40.79 18.42 16.92
CA LYS A 911 -42.17 18.92 16.72
C LYS A 911 -43.07 17.90 16.03
N ARG A 912 -42.51 17.03 15.18
CA ARG A 912 -43.28 16.09 14.35
C ARG A 912 -43.24 14.63 14.82
N GLY A 913 -42.40 14.29 15.81
CA GLY A 913 -42.24 12.91 16.27
C GLY A 913 -41.60 11.97 15.24
N VAL A 914 -40.92 12.49 14.21
CA VAL A 914 -40.33 11.66 13.14
C VAL A 914 -38.99 11.09 13.59
N HIS A 915 -38.85 9.76 13.54
CA HIS A 915 -37.62 9.05 13.91
C HIS A 915 -36.57 9.15 12.80
N ILE A 916 -35.71 10.17 12.87
CA ILE A 916 -34.75 10.46 11.81
C ILE A 916 -33.54 9.51 11.78
N ALA A 917 -33.06 9.05 12.94
CA ALA A 917 -31.88 8.18 13.02
C ALA A 917 -31.80 7.37 14.32
N THR A 918 -31.16 6.20 14.26
CA THR A 918 -30.75 5.43 15.44
C THR A 918 -29.24 5.38 15.55
N THR A 919 -28.73 5.46 16.78
CA THR A 919 -27.29 5.43 17.07
C THR A 919 -26.95 4.31 18.07
N PHE A 920 -25.81 3.68 17.86
CA PHE A 920 -25.20 2.71 18.76
C PHE A 920 -23.75 3.10 19.01
N GLN A 921 -23.28 3.00 20.25
CA GLN A 921 -21.91 3.35 20.59
C GLN A 921 -21.36 2.47 21.71
N ASP A 922 -20.32 1.70 21.35
CA ASP A 922 -19.56 0.90 22.31
C ASP A 922 -18.40 1.74 22.85
N GLY A 923 -18.27 1.76 24.17
CA GLY A 923 -17.24 2.52 24.86
C GLY A 923 -16.51 1.69 25.90
N LEU A 924 -15.20 1.91 26.00
CA LEU A 924 -14.42 1.56 27.17
C LEU A 924 -14.81 2.49 28.32
N ILE A 925 -15.16 1.94 29.47
CA ILE A 925 -15.34 2.71 30.71
C ILE A 925 -14.82 1.93 31.91
N ARG A 926 -13.92 2.54 32.69
CA ARG A 926 -13.32 1.92 33.89
C ARG A 926 -13.63 2.76 35.12
N PHE A 927 -14.10 2.11 36.19
CA PHE A 927 -14.32 2.73 37.50
C PHE A 927 -13.16 2.43 38.46
N LYS A 928 -13.04 3.21 39.54
CA LYS A 928 -12.09 2.95 40.65
C LYS A 928 -12.35 1.56 41.27
N LYS A 929 -11.30 0.89 41.76
CA LYS A 929 -11.40 -0.50 42.28
C LYS A 929 -12.40 -0.64 43.44
N ASP A 930 -12.53 0.38 44.27
CA ASP A 930 -13.39 0.35 45.47
C ASP A 930 -14.81 0.89 45.20
N ALA A 931 -15.14 1.25 43.95
CA ALA A 931 -16.47 1.65 43.54
C ALA A 931 -17.41 0.43 43.48
N LYS A 932 -17.91 0.02 44.64
CA LYS A 932 -19.08 -0.87 44.74
C LYS A 932 -20.29 -0.13 44.14
N LEU A 933 -21.13 -0.82 43.39
CA LEU A 933 -22.38 -0.27 42.84
C LEU A 933 -23.33 0.10 43.98
#